data_AF-A0A7T6XI00-F1
#
_entry.id   AF-A0A7T6XI00-F1
#
_cell.length_a   1.000
_cell.length_b   1.000
_cell.length_c   1.000
_cell.angle_alpha   90.00
_cell.angle_beta   90.00
_cell.angle_gamma   90.00
#
_symmetry.space_group_name_H-M   'P 1'
#
loop_
_entity.id
_entity.type
_entity.pdbx_description
1 polymer ?
#
loop_
_entity_poly.entity_id
_entity_poly.type
_entity_poly.pdbx_seq_one_letter_code
_entity_poly.pdbx_strand_id
1 'polypeptide(L)'
;MGLSYNVYLTANKIFGCKGCKTHLADFNDIMSRNFRGQHGKAYLFNKVVNVTQGEPVERSMTTGRHVVRDIACRQCKETVGWKYDKAFENSEKYKEGKFILEEELFCVQRPTPTSPTKPSKMTSTPSDSAMMQAVVFHGPYKVAIEQRPIPKVQNPEDIVVKVGYTALCGSELHMFRGVEPAGTGFIMGHEFVGEVVEMGSAVRTLQRGDRVVTAFTTSCGECFYCKQGWSSRCEKNSLFGCDSLDGGQAEYARIPNADGSVMKAPQGVDEKYLVLMGDIFPTGWFAANNAFKNSTPEQIAEQTVVLIGCGPVGLCALINALEYKPKHILAVDSVPSRLELAKSLGAEPWNFQLDRAGLDKRVQELTNGRGADAVIEVVGLSPALRTGFELLRPWGTLSSVGVHNGEIPWDGNDAYSKNLTVQMGRCPVRSVAPRALEVLKRNQHKLGFMTEKIMPLSQAVEGYDLFHKMQVQKVIFQASQCFSYFIFLPTPSLNPRFCRFPLPSISPLPISLFFSTVRISRPYGLKRNLLFRHSLDPYKPLNRFSNFHRLRTKMDSTEIQQTTVVDEPMTDNFNDNLADQGDLEAPLKTEEDYAVAELTLRAIVSSKEAGVIIGKAGKNVADLRDETGVKAGVSKVVPGVHDRVLTVTGQLRSLARAYAIVAKGLLEGAPQMGMGGIVSNNGTHPIRLLISHNQMGTIIGRQGLKIKHIQDASGVRMVAQKEMLPQSTERIVEVQGTPEGIEKAIWEIGKCLLDDWQRGTGTVLYNPAVRASLSGSQPLNSNPPAGNGYQNNANSRQYNRTGNGADFSDGSYNRRSNSDAGNRGYPQVTEDGEEIQTQNISIPADMVGCIIGRGGTKITEIRRSSGARISIAKAPHDETGERMFTIMGSAQANEKALYLLYENLEAEKTRRSQLPQE
;
A
#
# COMPACT_ATOMS: atom_id res chain seq x y z
N MET A 1 5.61 49.78 -7.78
CA MET A 1 4.20 49.35 -7.72
C MET A 1 4.18 47.85 -7.49
N GLY A 2 3.39 47.33 -6.56
CA GLY A 2 3.44 45.91 -6.18
C GLY A 2 2.57 45.02 -7.08
N LEU A 3 3.13 43.93 -7.61
CA LEU A 3 2.38 42.91 -8.35
C LEU A 3 1.52 42.10 -7.37
N SER A 4 0.21 42.13 -7.53
CA SER A 4 -0.73 41.35 -6.71
C SER A 4 -0.95 39.96 -7.30
N TYR A 5 -0.25 38.96 -6.78
CA TYR A 5 -0.49 37.56 -7.14
C TYR A 5 -1.94 37.15 -6.81
N ASN A 6 -2.68 36.69 -7.82
CA ASN A 6 -3.97 36.05 -7.67
C ASN A 6 -3.80 34.53 -7.74
N VAL A 7 -4.51 33.80 -6.89
CA VAL A 7 -4.58 32.34 -6.88
C VAL A 7 -5.65 31.88 -7.87
N TYR A 8 -5.26 31.16 -8.92
CA TYR A 8 -6.21 30.53 -9.83
C TYR A 8 -6.59 29.15 -9.30
N LEU A 9 -7.88 28.92 -9.12
CA LEU A 9 -8.44 27.63 -8.74
C LEU A 9 -8.66 26.76 -9.98
N THR A 10 -8.41 25.45 -9.85
CA THR A 10 -8.60 24.43 -10.90
C THR A 10 -9.66 23.43 -10.45
N ALA A 11 -10.91 23.65 -10.86
CA ALA A 11 -12.04 22.79 -10.51
C ALA A 11 -13.15 22.88 -11.58
N ASN A 12 -13.98 21.83 -11.69
CA ASN A 12 -15.04 21.72 -12.71
C ASN A 12 -16.12 22.81 -12.59
N LYS A 13 -16.18 23.54 -11.47
CA LYS A 13 -17.12 24.64 -11.23
C LYS A 13 -16.53 25.61 -10.21
N ILE A 14 -16.24 26.82 -10.64
CA ILE A 14 -15.56 27.85 -9.86
C ILE A 14 -16.52 29.02 -9.62
N PHE A 15 -16.52 29.57 -8.40
CA PHE A 15 -17.17 30.85 -8.12
C PHE A 15 -16.16 31.97 -8.30
N GLY A 16 -16.40 32.87 -9.24
CA GLY A 16 -15.60 34.08 -9.45
C GLY A 16 -16.39 35.35 -9.12
N CYS A 17 -15.71 36.43 -8.78
CA CYS A 17 -16.32 37.73 -8.49
C CYS A 17 -17.23 38.20 -9.64
N LYS A 18 -18.44 38.69 -9.35
CA LYS A 18 -19.42 39.07 -10.37
C LYS A 18 -18.90 40.20 -11.27
N GLY A 19 -18.29 41.24 -10.71
CA GLY A 19 -17.72 42.37 -11.47
C GLY A 19 -16.49 42.02 -12.31
N CYS A 20 -15.47 41.34 -11.75
CA CYS A 20 -14.16 41.18 -12.41
C CYS A 20 -13.71 39.74 -12.70
N LYS A 21 -14.54 38.73 -12.44
CA LYS A 21 -14.32 37.30 -12.73
C LYS A 21 -13.12 36.63 -12.03
N THR A 22 -12.35 37.34 -11.20
CA THR A 22 -11.30 36.75 -10.34
C THR A 22 -11.86 35.59 -9.51
N HIS A 23 -11.18 34.44 -9.49
CA HIS A 23 -11.64 33.23 -8.78
C HIS A 23 -11.72 33.52 -7.28
N LEU A 24 -12.80 33.12 -6.62
CA LEU A 24 -13.07 33.32 -5.18
C LEU A 24 -13.13 31.98 -4.42
N ALA A 25 -13.86 30.98 -4.92
CA ALA A 25 -14.02 29.70 -4.24
C ALA A 25 -14.26 28.53 -5.21
N ASP A 26 -13.93 27.32 -4.78
CA ASP A 26 -14.34 26.07 -5.43
C ASP A 26 -15.79 25.73 -5.03
N PHE A 27 -16.54 25.08 -5.93
CA PHE A 27 -17.80 24.43 -5.61
C PHE A 27 -17.65 23.35 -4.53
N ASN A 28 -16.49 22.67 -4.45
CA ASN A 28 -16.19 21.68 -3.42
C ASN A 28 -15.94 22.29 -2.02
N ASP A 29 -15.62 23.60 -1.93
CA ASP A 29 -15.44 24.29 -0.66
C ASP A 29 -16.77 24.71 0.00
N ILE A 30 -17.94 24.48 -0.63
CA ILE A 30 -19.24 24.76 0.01
C ILE A 30 -19.47 23.81 1.21
N MET A 31 -19.58 24.38 2.40
CA MET A 31 -20.01 23.69 3.62
C MET A 31 -21.53 23.69 3.81
N SER A 32 -22.24 24.73 3.36
CA SER A 32 -23.71 24.79 3.43
C SER A 32 -24.30 25.78 2.44
N ARG A 33 -25.49 25.45 1.91
CA ARG A 33 -26.25 26.30 0.96
C ARG A 33 -27.44 27.04 1.60
N ASN A 34 -27.65 26.88 2.90
CA ASN A 34 -28.87 27.31 3.60
C ASN A 34 -28.74 28.68 4.27
N PHE A 35 -27.88 29.56 3.74
CA PHE A 35 -27.64 30.89 4.28
C PHE A 35 -28.38 31.98 3.50
N ARG A 36 -28.63 33.10 4.18
CA ARG A 36 -29.10 34.35 3.57
C ARG A 36 -28.18 35.49 4.01
N GLY A 37 -27.90 36.40 3.09
CA GLY A 37 -27.20 37.65 3.33
C GLY A 37 -28.08 38.85 3.03
N GLN A 38 -27.45 40.02 2.92
CA GLN A 38 -28.12 41.30 2.67
C GLN A 38 -28.79 41.34 1.29
N HIS A 39 -28.24 40.61 0.32
CA HIS A 39 -28.64 40.59 -1.09
C HIS A 39 -29.46 39.33 -1.45
N GLY A 40 -29.93 38.58 -0.45
CA GLY A 40 -30.76 37.39 -0.64
C GLY A 40 -30.05 36.11 -0.21
N LYS A 41 -29.84 35.18 -1.15
CA LYS A 41 -29.29 33.85 -0.87
C LYS A 41 -27.75 33.90 -0.77
N ALA A 42 -27.18 33.13 0.15
CA ALA A 42 -25.74 33.08 0.37
C ALA A 42 -25.27 31.67 0.69
N TYR A 43 -23.98 31.39 0.48
CA TYR A 43 -23.36 30.07 0.71
C TYR A 43 -22.20 30.19 1.67
N LEU A 44 -22.09 29.22 2.59
CA LEU A 44 -20.99 29.09 3.54
C LEU A 44 -19.87 28.27 2.90
N PHE A 45 -18.69 28.85 2.81
CA PHE A 45 -17.48 28.27 2.25
C PHE A 45 -16.43 27.98 3.33
N ASN A 46 -15.77 26.84 3.16
CA ASN A 46 -14.64 26.42 3.97
C ASN A 46 -13.39 27.30 3.74
N LYS A 47 -13.20 27.76 2.49
CA LYS A 47 -12.05 28.57 2.05
C LYS A 47 -12.50 29.54 0.95
N VAL A 48 -11.94 30.75 0.96
CA VAL A 48 -12.07 31.75 -0.11
C VAL A 48 -10.68 32.32 -0.40
N VAL A 49 -10.37 32.54 -1.68
CA VAL A 49 -9.12 33.10 -2.19
C VAL A 49 -9.35 34.47 -2.85
N ASN A 50 -8.28 35.21 -3.12
CA ASN A 50 -8.31 36.52 -3.80
C ASN A 50 -9.26 37.55 -3.17
N VAL A 51 -9.36 37.56 -1.83
CA VAL A 51 -10.09 38.56 -1.07
C VAL A 51 -9.21 39.29 -0.07
N THR A 52 -9.55 40.55 0.21
CA THR A 52 -9.03 41.35 1.32
C THR A 52 -10.09 41.45 2.41
N GLN A 53 -9.71 41.15 3.66
CA GLN A 53 -10.57 41.25 4.84
C GLN A 53 -10.55 42.69 5.38
N GLY A 54 -11.72 43.23 5.75
CA GLY A 54 -11.87 44.50 6.45
C GLY A 54 -11.69 44.37 7.97
N GLU A 55 -12.06 45.42 8.69
CA GLU A 55 -12.03 45.45 10.16
C GLU A 55 -13.11 44.56 10.81
N PRO A 56 -12.90 44.09 12.06
CA PRO A 56 -13.83 43.20 12.73
C PRO A 56 -14.99 44.00 13.34
N VAL A 57 -16.22 43.59 13.04
CA VAL A 57 -17.45 44.23 13.50
C VAL A 57 -18.32 43.18 14.22
N GLU A 58 -18.78 43.48 15.43
CA GLU A 58 -19.81 42.67 16.09
C GLU A 58 -21.16 42.94 15.43
N ARG A 59 -21.82 41.88 14.94
CA ARG A 59 -23.14 41.93 14.31
C ARG A 59 -24.08 40.93 14.97
N SER A 60 -25.23 41.40 15.41
CA SER A 60 -26.37 40.55 15.76
C SER A 60 -27.01 40.02 14.48
N MET A 61 -27.00 38.70 14.30
CA MET A 61 -27.59 37.99 13.17
C MET A 61 -28.74 37.10 13.65
N THR A 62 -29.49 36.50 12.73
CA THR A 62 -30.56 35.54 13.05
C THR A 62 -30.08 34.32 13.84
N THR A 63 -28.78 34.02 13.81
CA THR A 63 -28.13 32.96 14.59
C THR A 63 -27.33 33.50 15.77
N GLY A 64 -27.77 34.58 16.42
CA GLY A 64 -27.09 35.15 17.60
C GLY A 64 -26.00 36.19 17.26
N ARG A 65 -25.00 36.36 18.13
CA ARG A 65 -23.97 37.41 18.01
C ARG A 65 -22.65 36.87 17.45
N HIS A 66 -22.13 37.58 16.46
CA HIS A 66 -20.95 37.18 15.68
C HIS A 66 -20.00 38.35 15.49
N VAL A 67 -18.70 38.12 15.63
CA VAL A 67 -17.68 39.05 15.15
C VAL A 67 -17.33 38.63 13.72
N VAL A 68 -17.53 39.54 12.77
CA VAL A 68 -17.32 39.28 11.33
C VAL A 68 -16.46 40.36 10.68
N ARG A 69 -15.78 40.00 9.59
CA ARG A 69 -15.06 40.94 8.71
C ARG A 69 -15.65 40.86 7.32
N ASP A 70 -16.03 41.99 6.72
CA ASP A 70 -16.41 41.98 5.30
C ASP A 70 -15.21 41.58 4.44
N ILE A 71 -15.46 40.87 3.35
CA ILE A 71 -14.44 40.47 2.38
C ILE A 71 -14.72 41.10 1.02
N ALA A 72 -13.72 41.84 0.51
CA ALA A 72 -13.75 42.47 -0.79
C ALA A 72 -12.83 41.75 -1.78
N CYS A 73 -13.22 41.66 -3.05
CA CYS A 73 -12.38 41.07 -4.08
C CYS A 73 -11.08 41.86 -4.24
N ARG A 74 -9.94 41.15 -4.24
CA ARG A 74 -8.59 41.74 -4.29
C ARG A 74 -8.39 42.61 -5.55
N GLN A 75 -9.08 42.30 -6.65
CA GLN A 75 -8.94 42.95 -7.95
C GLN A 75 -9.85 44.18 -8.11
N CYS A 76 -11.18 44.04 -8.03
CA CYS A 76 -12.11 45.17 -8.21
C CYS A 76 -12.47 45.95 -6.92
N LYS A 77 -12.08 45.47 -5.74
CA LYS A 77 -12.44 46.03 -4.41
C LYS A 77 -13.94 46.00 -4.04
N GLU A 78 -14.77 45.39 -4.87
CA GLU A 78 -16.18 45.09 -4.60
C GLU A 78 -16.31 44.12 -3.42
N THR A 79 -17.19 44.42 -2.45
CA THR A 79 -17.53 43.49 -1.35
C THR A 79 -18.26 42.28 -1.92
N VAL A 80 -17.86 41.07 -1.54
CA VAL A 80 -18.43 39.79 -2.04
C VAL A 80 -19.06 38.93 -0.95
N GLY A 81 -18.97 39.35 0.31
CA GLY A 81 -19.54 38.69 1.48
C GLY A 81 -18.76 39.04 2.75
N TRP A 82 -18.72 38.12 3.73
CA TRP A 82 -17.98 38.31 4.98
C TRP A 82 -17.34 37.01 5.49
N LYS A 83 -16.40 37.12 6.42
CA LYS A 83 -15.77 36.03 7.17
C LYS A 83 -16.23 36.09 8.63
N TYR A 84 -16.50 34.96 9.24
CA TYR A 84 -16.70 34.85 10.69
C TYR A 84 -15.36 34.72 11.41
N ASP A 85 -15.06 35.65 12.32
CA ASP A 85 -13.88 35.59 13.20
C ASP A 85 -14.22 34.94 14.55
N LYS A 86 -15.45 35.16 15.08
CA LYS A 86 -15.90 34.59 16.35
C LYS A 86 -17.43 34.44 16.43
N ALA A 87 -17.91 33.37 17.05
CA ALA A 87 -19.32 33.13 17.38
C ALA A 87 -19.48 33.01 18.90
N PHE A 88 -20.44 33.74 19.49
CA PHE A 88 -20.66 33.67 20.95
C PHE A 88 -21.50 32.45 21.36
N GLU A 89 -22.41 31.99 20.51
CA GLU A 89 -23.26 30.83 20.74
C GLU A 89 -22.54 29.51 20.39
N ASN A 90 -22.55 28.54 21.31
CA ASN A 90 -21.84 27.26 21.14
C ASN A 90 -22.33 26.42 19.95
N SER A 91 -23.58 26.58 19.50
CA SER A 91 -24.11 25.90 18.31
C SER A 91 -23.47 26.40 17.02
N GLU A 92 -23.01 27.65 16.99
CA GLU A 92 -22.59 28.35 15.78
C GLU A 92 -21.07 28.35 15.55
N LYS A 93 -20.28 27.84 16.50
CA LYS A 93 -18.80 27.83 16.43
C LYS A 93 -18.22 27.12 15.20
N TYR A 94 -18.98 26.25 14.52
CA TYR A 94 -18.56 25.68 13.23
C TYR A 94 -18.37 26.73 12.12
N LYS A 95 -18.86 27.96 12.32
CA LYS A 95 -18.65 29.11 11.43
C LYS A 95 -17.31 29.80 11.65
N GLU A 96 -16.64 29.63 12.79
CA GLU A 96 -15.39 30.36 13.08
C GLU A 96 -14.30 30.04 12.05
N GLY A 97 -13.70 31.08 11.47
CA GLY A 97 -12.76 30.98 10.36
C GLY A 97 -13.37 30.70 8.98
N LYS A 98 -14.70 30.58 8.86
CA LYS A 98 -15.41 30.31 7.61
C LYS A 98 -15.89 31.59 6.92
N PHE A 99 -16.23 31.47 5.65
CA PHE A 99 -16.59 32.59 4.78
C PHE A 99 -18.02 32.44 4.27
N ILE A 100 -18.74 33.55 4.13
CA ILE A 100 -19.97 33.66 3.36
C ILE A 100 -19.65 34.40 2.07
N LEU A 101 -20.15 33.90 0.95
CA LEU A 101 -20.30 34.68 -0.28
C LEU A 101 -21.79 34.72 -0.65
N GLU A 102 -22.26 35.86 -1.15
CA GLU A 102 -23.67 36.05 -1.56
C GLU A 102 -23.87 35.73 -3.04
N GLU A 103 -24.95 35.03 -3.40
CA GLU A 103 -25.19 34.53 -4.76
C GLU A 103 -25.32 35.65 -5.79
N GLU A 104 -25.77 36.84 -5.36
CA GLU A 104 -25.82 38.05 -6.20
C GLU A 104 -24.49 38.81 -6.34
N LEU A 105 -23.39 38.36 -5.69
CA LEU A 105 -22.07 39.03 -5.71
C LEU A 105 -20.95 38.18 -6.34
N PHE A 106 -21.23 36.90 -6.66
CA PHE A 106 -20.36 36.05 -7.47
C PHE A 106 -21.07 35.60 -8.77
N CYS A 107 -20.32 34.90 -9.62
CA CYS A 107 -20.83 34.22 -10.79
C CYS A 107 -20.23 32.81 -10.91
N VAL A 108 -21.01 31.87 -11.41
CA VAL A 108 -20.57 30.50 -11.66
C VAL A 108 -19.81 30.46 -12.98
N GLN A 109 -18.53 30.11 -12.90
CA GLN A 109 -17.70 29.77 -14.05
C GLN A 109 -17.72 28.25 -14.20
N ARG A 110 -18.27 27.79 -15.32
CA ARG A 110 -17.96 26.46 -15.86
C ARG A 110 -16.72 26.63 -16.75
N PRO A 111 -15.76 25.69 -16.78
CA PRO A 111 -14.70 25.70 -17.78
C PRO A 111 -15.34 25.52 -19.17
N THR A 112 -15.43 26.60 -19.95
CA THR A 112 -15.87 26.54 -21.34
C THR A 112 -14.72 26.04 -22.22
N PRO A 113 -14.93 25.04 -23.10
CA PRO A 113 -13.94 24.68 -24.11
C PRO A 113 -13.71 25.88 -25.03
N THR A 114 -12.48 26.38 -25.09
CA THR A 114 -12.15 27.64 -25.77
C THR A 114 -12.02 27.43 -27.28
N SER A 115 -13.13 27.56 -28.01
CA SER A 115 -13.13 27.76 -29.46
C SER A 115 -12.84 29.23 -29.82
N PRO A 116 -12.24 29.53 -30.99
CA PRO A 116 -11.53 30.79 -31.20
C PRO A 116 -12.42 31.94 -31.70
N THR A 117 -12.54 33.02 -30.92
CA THR A 117 -12.97 34.33 -31.40
C THR A 117 -11.78 35.24 -31.66
N LYS A 118 -11.82 36.01 -32.76
CA LYS A 118 -10.66 36.75 -33.29
C LYS A 118 -10.17 37.84 -32.32
N PRO A 119 -8.86 38.00 -32.10
CA PRO A 119 -8.34 39.11 -31.32
C PRO A 119 -8.52 40.44 -32.07
N SER A 120 -9.00 41.46 -31.36
CA SER A 120 -8.83 42.85 -31.77
C SER A 120 -7.35 43.25 -31.69
N LYS A 121 -6.89 44.11 -32.59
CA LYS A 121 -5.47 44.47 -32.70
C LYS A 121 -4.96 45.16 -31.43
N MET A 122 -4.01 44.55 -30.73
CA MET A 122 -2.79 45.27 -30.29
C MET A 122 -1.66 44.31 -29.86
N THR A 123 -0.47 44.55 -30.45
CA THR A 123 0.88 44.23 -29.95
C THR A 123 1.24 42.81 -29.48
N SER A 124 2.03 42.12 -30.31
CA SER A 124 2.98 41.03 -30.01
C SER A 124 2.46 39.75 -29.33
N THR A 125 2.46 38.66 -30.09
CA THR A 125 2.21 37.28 -29.66
C THR A 125 3.35 36.70 -28.80
N PRO A 126 3.05 35.98 -27.70
CA PRO A 126 3.97 34.95 -27.19
C PRO A 126 4.00 33.75 -28.16
N SER A 127 5.10 33.00 -28.16
CA SER A 127 5.38 31.93 -29.13
C SER A 127 4.61 30.63 -28.90
N ASP A 128 4.37 29.87 -29.97
CA ASP A 128 3.98 28.45 -29.90
C ASP A 128 4.92 27.67 -28.97
N SER A 129 4.39 27.08 -27.90
CA SER A 129 5.14 26.16 -27.04
C SER A 129 5.16 24.78 -27.68
N ALA A 130 6.35 24.33 -28.13
CA ALA A 130 6.53 22.97 -28.60
C ALA A 130 6.07 21.94 -27.55
N MET A 131 5.39 20.89 -28.01
CA MET A 131 4.79 19.84 -27.17
C MET A 131 5.68 18.59 -27.12
N MET A 132 5.42 17.72 -26.16
CA MET A 132 6.08 16.42 -25.94
C MET A 132 5.08 15.39 -25.41
N GLN A 133 5.34 14.11 -25.67
CA GLN A 133 4.64 13.02 -25.00
C GLN A 133 5.09 12.86 -23.55
N ALA A 134 4.15 12.53 -22.67
CA ALA A 134 4.38 12.25 -21.25
C ALA A 134 3.38 11.23 -20.70
N VAL A 135 3.80 10.44 -19.71
CA VAL A 135 2.93 9.54 -18.93
C VAL A 135 2.32 10.34 -17.79
N VAL A 136 1.01 10.56 -17.83
CA VAL A 136 0.28 11.38 -16.85
C VAL A 136 -0.60 10.51 -15.97
N PHE A 137 -0.61 10.80 -14.66
CA PHE A 137 -1.35 10.05 -13.66
C PHE A 137 -2.77 10.61 -13.43
N HIS A 138 -3.77 9.75 -13.56
CA HIS A 138 -5.20 10.08 -13.44
C HIS A 138 -5.87 9.34 -12.27
N GLY A 139 -5.08 8.92 -11.28
CA GLY A 139 -5.55 8.21 -10.09
C GLY A 139 -5.35 6.69 -10.19
N PRO A 140 -5.84 5.93 -9.19
CA PRO A 140 -5.58 4.49 -9.09
C PRO A 140 -5.91 3.73 -10.38
N TYR A 141 -4.94 2.95 -10.85
CA TYR A 141 -4.96 2.17 -12.09
C TYR A 141 -5.12 2.97 -13.39
N LYS A 142 -5.00 4.30 -13.35
CA LYS A 142 -5.15 5.19 -14.51
C LYS A 142 -3.86 5.97 -14.78
N VAL A 143 -3.13 5.56 -15.82
CA VAL A 143 -2.08 6.36 -16.48
C VAL A 143 -2.41 6.49 -17.96
N ALA A 144 -2.12 7.65 -18.54
CA ALA A 144 -2.35 7.93 -19.97
C ALA A 144 -1.09 8.52 -20.62
N ILE A 145 -0.96 8.36 -21.95
CA ILE A 145 0.01 9.13 -22.73
C ILE A 145 -0.66 10.42 -23.17
N GLU A 146 -0.13 11.56 -22.74
CA GLU A 146 -0.63 12.90 -23.09
C GLU A 146 0.40 13.72 -23.85
N GLN A 147 -0.07 14.67 -24.65
CA GLN A 147 0.75 15.77 -25.16
C GLN A 147 0.79 16.89 -24.12
N ARG A 148 1.99 17.24 -23.65
CA ARG A 148 2.26 18.27 -22.65
C ARG A 148 3.23 19.31 -23.21
N PRO A 149 3.20 20.60 -22.80
CA PRO A 149 4.21 21.56 -23.23
C PRO A 149 5.61 21.13 -22.77
N ILE A 150 6.63 21.29 -23.63
CA ILE A 150 8.03 21.09 -23.23
C ILE A 150 8.35 22.07 -22.10
N PRO A 151 8.82 21.60 -20.93
CA PRO A 151 9.04 22.45 -19.78
C PRO A 151 10.18 23.44 -20.04
N LYS A 152 10.16 24.52 -19.25
CA LYS A 152 11.14 25.61 -19.28
C LYS A 152 11.86 25.71 -17.95
N VAL A 153 13.05 26.29 -17.95
CA VAL A 153 13.74 26.77 -16.74
C VAL A 153 12.81 27.75 -16.00
N GLN A 154 12.50 27.47 -14.72
CA GLN A 154 11.64 28.33 -13.89
C GLN A 154 12.49 29.13 -12.88
N ASN A 155 13.60 28.56 -12.41
CA ASN A 155 14.53 29.17 -11.44
C ASN A 155 15.96 29.19 -12.00
N PRO A 156 16.84 30.09 -11.54
CA PRO A 156 18.24 30.14 -11.98
C PRO A 156 19.03 28.83 -11.77
N GLU A 157 18.62 27.98 -10.84
CA GLU A 157 19.24 26.70 -10.51
C GLU A 157 18.61 25.49 -11.23
N ASP A 158 17.61 25.69 -12.09
CA ASP A 158 16.97 24.62 -12.87
C ASP A 158 17.78 24.25 -14.12
N ILE A 159 17.60 23.03 -14.61
CA ILE A 159 17.87 22.65 -16.01
C ILE A 159 16.64 22.01 -16.64
N VAL A 160 16.60 21.96 -17.97
CA VAL A 160 15.73 21.07 -18.73
C VAL A 160 16.60 20.07 -19.48
N VAL A 161 16.27 18.78 -19.36
CA VAL A 161 16.90 17.69 -20.10
C VAL A 161 15.96 17.14 -21.17
N LYS A 162 16.51 16.70 -22.30
CA LYS A 162 15.83 15.77 -23.21
C LYS A 162 16.08 14.35 -22.69
N VAL A 163 15.03 13.61 -22.38
CA VAL A 163 15.15 12.27 -21.79
C VAL A 163 15.51 11.25 -22.87
N GLY A 164 16.52 10.42 -22.59
CA GLY A 164 16.88 9.26 -23.42
C GLY A 164 16.14 8.02 -22.93
N TYR A 165 16.43 7.63 -21.68
CA TYR A 165 15.73 6.56 -20.98
C TYR A 165 15.15 7.04 -19.65
N THR A 166 14.00 6.48 -19.31
CA THR A 166 13.34 6.59 -18.01
C THR A 166 12.85 5.21 -17.60
N ALA A 167 12.73 4.93 -16.31
CA ALA A 167 12.35 3.61 -15.82
C ALA A 167 11.19 3.68 -14.85
N LEU A 168 10.48 2.55 -14.75
CA LEU A 168 9.36 2.36 -13.84
C LEU A 168 9.85 1.76 -12.52
N CYS A 169 9.59 2.40 -11.39
CA CYS A 169 10.02 1.91 -10.08
C CYS A 169 8.88 1.21 -9.32
N GLY A 170 9.22 0.25 -8.45
CA GLY A 170 8.25 -0.48 -7.62
C GLY A 170 7.49 0.41 -6.64
N SER A 171 8.09 1.52 -6.22
CA SER A 171 7.46 2.58 -5.43
C SER A 171 6.32 3.27 -6.18
N GLU A 172 6.47 3.49 -7.49
CA GLU A 172 5.44 4.10 -8.34
C GLU A 172 4.20 3.19 -8.47
N LEU A 173 4.36 1.87 -8.25
CA LEU A 173 3.23 0.96 -8.15
C LEU A 173 2.42 1.12 -6.85
N HIS A 174 2.95 1.70 -5.76
CA HIS A 174 2.13 1.99 -4.57
C HIS A 174 1.14 3.13 -4.86
N MET A 175 1.61 4.19 -5.52
CA MET A 175 0.78 5.28 -6.02
C MET A 175 -0.21 4.79 -7.09
N PHE A 176 0.26 4.07 -8.12
CA PHE A 176 -0.58 3.52 -9.18
C PHE A 176 -1.66 2.57 -8.66
N ARG A 177 -1.38 1.76 -7.64
CA ARG A 177 -2.37 0.86 -7.02
C ARG A 177 -3.32 1.56 -6.04
N GLY A 178 -3.14 2.85 -5.76
CA GLY A 178 -3.91 3.60 -4.77
C GLY A 178 -3.59 3.25 -3.31
N VAL A 179 -2.45 2.61 -3.05
CA VAL A 179 -1.96 2.26 -1.70
C VAL A 179 -1.33 3.49 -1.03
N GLU A 180 -0.59 4.30 -1.80
CA GLU A 180 -0.09 5.60 -1.38
C GLU A 180 -0.99 6.71 -1.98
N PRO A 181 -1.62 7.58 -1.16
CA PRO A 181 -2.45 8.66 -1.67
C PRO A 181 -1.61 9.74 -2.37
N ALA A 182 -1.95 10.04 -3.63
CA ALA A 182 -1.46 11.17 -4.41
C ALA A 182 -2.64 11.91 -5.07
N GLY A 183 -2.41 13.11 -5.57
CA GLY A 183 -3.34 13.77 -6.49
C GLY A 183 -3.17 13.25 -7.92
N THR A 184 -3.44 14.10 -8.92
CA THR A 184 -3.51 13.71 -10.33
C THR A 184 -3.06 14.85 -11.26
N GLY A 185 -2.85 14.52 -12.54
CA GLY A 185 -2.51 15.47 -13.60
C GLY A 185 -1.02 15.77 -13.74
N PHE A 186 -0.15 15.27 -12.87
CA PHE A 186 1.31 15.35 -13.00
C PHE A 186 1.87 14.20 -13.86
N ILE A 187 3.08 14.44 -14.40
CA ILE A 187 3.86 13.46 -15.17
C ILE A 187 4.57 12.48 -14.21
N MET A 188 4.52 11.18 -14.48
CA MET A 188 5.18 10.12 -13.69
C MET A 188 6.71 10.05 -13.88
N GLY A 189 7.40 9.22 -13.10
CA GLY A 189 8.80 8.85 -13.33
C GLY A 189 9.81 9.57 -12.45
N HIS A 190 10.53 8.83 -11.61
CA HIS A 190 11.68 9.36 -10.85
C HIS A 190 13.05 8.74 -11.17
N GLU A 191 13.10 7.76 -12.07
CA GLU A 191 14.35 7.24 -12.64
C GLU A 191 14.46 7.72 -14.10
N PHE A 192 15.42 8.60 -14.42
CA PHE A 192 15.65 9.05 -15.79
C PHE A 192 17.07 9.57 -16.06
N VAL A 193 17.49 9.43 -17.32
CA VAL A 193 18.73 9.97 -17.89
C VAL A 193 18.40 10.87 -19.09
N GLY A 194 19.18 11.93 -19.29
CA GLY A 194 18.95 12.84 -20.40
C GLY A 194 20.12 13.75 -20.72
N GLU A 195 20.00 14.45 -21.84
CA GLU A 195 20.96 15.44 -22.31
C GLU A 195 20.47 16.85 -21.94
N VAL A 196 21.33 17.68 -21.35
CA VAL A 196 21.00 19.06 -20.94
C VAL A 196 20.73 19.92 -22.17
N VAL A 197 19.50 20.41 -22.33
CA VAL A 197 19.09 21.25 -23.48
C VAL A 197 18.86 22.72 -23.10
N GLU A 198 18.51 23.01 -21.85
CA GLU A 198 18.27 24.36 -21.32
C GLU A 198 18.80 24.45 -19.88
N MET A 199 19.29 25.61 -19.46
CA MET A 199 19.90 25.83 -18.14
C MET A 199 19.55 27.21 -17.59
N GLY A 200 19.32 27.29 -16.28
CA GLY A 200 19.29 28.55 -15.54
C GLY A 200 20.68 29.15 -15.32
N SER A 201 20.72 30.45 -15.04
CA SER A 201 21.94 31.27 -14.96
C SER A 201 22.80 31.05 -13.70
N ALA A 202 22.33 30.27 -12.73
CA ALA A 202 23.06 29.95 -11.50
C ALA A 202 23.66 28.54 -11.49
N VAL A 203 23.38 27.69 -12.49
CA VAL A 203 23.97 26.35 -12.66
C VAL A 203 25.45 26.48 -13.04
N ARG A 204 26.34 25.77 -12.33
CA ARG A 204 27.80 25.97 -12.41
C ARG A 204 28.61 24.73 -12.81
N THR A 205 28.08 23.53 -12.60
CA THR A 205 28.84 22.29 -12.85
C THR A 205 28.53 21.65 -14.20
N LEU A 206 27.46 22.09 -14.86
CA LEU A 206 26.93 21.53 -16.11
C LEU A 206 27.09 22.50 -17.30
N GLN A 207 26.95 21.97 -18.50
CA GLN A 207 26.84 22.71 -19.76
C GLN A 207 25.80 22.04 -20.67
N ARG A 208 25.28 22.77 -21.66
CA ARG A 208 24.38 22.21 -22.67
C ARG A 208 25.09 21.11 -23.46
N GLY A 209 24.41 19.97 -23.68
CA GLY A 209 24.99 18.77 -24.28
C GLY A 209 25.67 17.82 -23.28
N ASP A 210 25.81 18.18 -22.00
CA ASP A 210 26.17 17.20 -20.98
C ASP A 210 25.06 16.16 -20.85
N ARG A 211 25.44 14.87 -20.77
CA ARG A 211 24.52 13.79 -20.40
C ARG A 211 24.54 13.59 -18.90
N VAL A 212 23.36 13.46 -18.30
CA VAL A 212 23.16 13.41 -16.85
C VAL A 212 22.17 12.33 -16.44
N VAL A 213 22.31 11.84 -15.22
CA VAL A 213 21.30 11.07 -14.50
C VAL A 213 20.89 11.86 -13.26
N THR A 214 19.59 12.03 -13.02
CA THR A 214 19.10 12.67 -11.79
C THR A 214 19.03 11.65 -10.67
N ALA A 215 19.21 12.10 -9.41
CA ALA A 215 18.64 11.35 -8.29
C ALA A 215 17.11 11.47 -8.31
N PHE A 216 16.40 10.47 -7.80
CA PHE A 216 14.94 10.47 -7.62
C PHE A 216 14.36 11.58 -6.72
N THR A 217 15.22 12.37 -6.08
CA THR A 217 14.86 13.57 -5.31
C THR A 217 15.80 14.72 -5.60
N THR A 218 15.27 15.93 -5.67
CA THR A 218 16.10 17.14 -5.75
C THR A 218 16.96 17.33 -4.51
N SER A 219 18.10 18.01 -4.65
CA SER A 219 18.96 18.37 -3.53
C SER A 219 19.71 19.66 -3.82
N CYS A 220 19.91 20.51 -2.81
CA CYS A 220 20.52 21.83 -3.01
C CYS A 220 22.04 21.86 -2.87
N GLY A 221 22.67 20.80 -2.33
CA GLY A 221 24.11 20.73 -2.07
C GLY A 221 24.60 21.59 -0.90
N GLU A 222 23.88 22.65 -0.54
CA GLU A 222 24.33 23.71 0.38
C GLU A 222 23.81 23.63 1.82
N CYS A 223 22.71 22.93 2.07
CA CYS A 223 22.06 22.91 3.39
C CYS A 223 22.77 21.99 4.40
N PHE A 224 22.33 21.98 5.67
CA PHE A 224 22.95 21.18 6.73
C PHE A 224 23.05 19.70 6.36
N TYR A 225 21.92 19.11 5.95
CA TYR A 225 21.84 17.71 5.53
C TYR A 225 22.68 17.42 4.28
N CYS A 226 22.69 18.32 3.29
CA CYS A 226 23.48 18.13 2.07
C CYS A 226 24.99 18.12 2.36
N LYS A 227 25.48 19.04 3.19
CA LYS A 227 26.89 19.14 3.58
C LYS A 227 27.40 17.92 4.35
N GLN A 228 26.52 17.25 5.09
CA GLN A 228 26.83 15.99 5.81
C GLN A 228 26.67 14.72 4.96
N GLY A 229 26.28 14.83 3.69
CA GLY A 229 26.04 13.67 2.83
C GLY A 229 24.70 12.95 3.08
N TRP A 230 23.71 13.66 3.63
CA TRP A 230 22.36 13.17 3.94
C TRP A 230 21.33 13.73 2.95
N SER A 231 21.61 13.66 1.64
CA SER A 231 20.82 14.32 0.60
C SER A 231 19.32 13.95 0.59
N SER A 232 18.97 12.73 1.01
CA SER A 232 17.57 12.27 1.14
C SER A 232 16.74 13.00 2.21
N ARG A 233 17.36 13.92 2.96
CA ARG A 233 16.72 14.85 3.90
C ARG A 233 17.11 16.32 3.62
N CYS A 234 17.43 16.65 2.37
CA CYS A 234 17.64 18.04 1.94
C CYS A 234 16.43 18.94 2.26
N GLU A 235 16.67 20.18 2.71
CA GLU A 235 15.60 21.15 3.01
C GLU A 235 14.83 21.61 1.76
N LYS A 236 15.48 21.58 0.58
CA LYS A 236 14.87 21.82 -0.75
C LYS A 236 14.56 20.51 -1.51
N ASN A 237 14.21 19.43 -0.78
CA ASN A 237 13.86 18.12 -1.35
C ASN A 237 12.44 18.11 -1.93
N SER A 238 12.29 17.79 -3.21
CA SER A 238 11.08 17.26 -3.81
C SER A 238 11.36 15.91 -4.48
N LEU A 239 10.35 15.05 -4.53
CA LEU A 239 10.33 13.80 -5.30
C LEU A 239 9.92 14.12 -6.75
N PHE A 240 10.59 13.53 -7.73
CA PHE A 240 10.11 13.57 -9.12
C PHE A 240 8.87 12.66 -9.29
N GLY A 241 7.92 13.07 -10.12
CA GLY A 241 6.70 12.28 -10.34
C GLY A 241 5.72 12.36 -9.18
N CYS A 242 5.41 13.57 -8.70
CA CYS A 242 4.37 13.83 -7.71
C CYS A 242 3.70 15.19 -7.91
N ASP A 243 2.66 15.48 -7.13
CA ASP A 243 1.85 16.71 -7.17
C ASP A 243 2.62 18.04 -7.13
N SER A 244 3.87 18.03 -6.64
CA SER A 244 4.73 19.22 -6.54
C SER A 244 5.81 19.33 -7.62
N LEU A 245 6.05 18.27 -8.39
CA LEU A 245 7.13 18.18 -9.38
C LEU A 245 6.88 17.04 -10.39
N ASP A 246 6.61 17.42 -11.64
CA ASP A 246 6.55 16.52 -12.79
C ASP A 246 7.81 15.64 -12.89
N GLY A 247 7.60 14.38 -13.26
CA GLY A 247 8.64 13.37 -13.42
C GLY A 247 9.27 13.30 -14.81
N GLY A 248 10.05 12.23 -15.01
CA GLY A 248 10.86 11.98 -16.21
C GLY A 248 10.30 10.96 -17.19
N GLN A 249 9.09 10.41 -16.98
CA GLN A 249 8.39 9.60 -17.99
C GLN A 249 7.79 10.50 -19.09
N ALA A 250 8.63 11.31 -19.72
CA ALA A 250 8.31 12.27 -20.78
C ALA A 250 9.52 12.47 -21.70
N GLU A 251 9.33 13.03 -22.90
CA GLU A 251 10.45 13.30 -23.83
C GLU A 251 11.42 14.37 -23.28
N TYR A 252 10.95 15.26 -22.40
CA TYR A 252 11.75 16.26 -21.69
C TYR A 252 11.32 16.40 -20.22
N ALA A 253 12.25 16.76 -19.33
CA ALA A 253 11.98 16.94 -17.91
C ALA A 253 12.74 18.15 -17.34
N ARG A 254 12.13 18.86 -16.39
CA ARG A 254 12.76 19.95 -15.63
C ARG A 254 13.34 19.40 -14.32
N ILE A 255 14.61 19.69 -14.05
CA ILE A 255 15.31 19.25 -12.84
C ILE A 255 15.69 20.50 -12.02
N PRO A 256 15.04 20.75 -10.87
CA PRO A 256 15.41 21.84 -9.97
C PRO A 256 16.72 21.58 -9.20
N ASN A 257 17.41 22.65 -8.79
CA ASN A 257 18.66 22.59 -8.02
C ASN A 257 19.76 21.74 -8.71
N ALA A 258 19.93 21.87 -10.02
CA ALA A 258 20.59 20.90 -10.89
C ALA A 258 21.95 20.38 -10.41
N ASP A 259 22.89 21.26 -10.03
CA ASP A 259 24.23 20.90 -9.53
C ASP A 259 24.19 19.95 -8.30
N GLY A 260 23.15 20.12 -7.47
CA GLY A 260 22.89 19.27 -6.30
C GLY A 260 21.96 18.10 -6.59
N SER A 261 21.19 18.09 -7.68
CA SER A 261 20.24 17.01 -8.00
C SER A 261 20.80 15.92 -8.93
N VAL A 262 21.73 16.25 -9.84
CA VAL A 262 22.22 15.32 -10.88
C VAL A 262 23.66 14.84 -10.69
N MET A 263 24.00 13.81 -11.49
CA MET A 263 25.35 13.34 -11.77
C MET A 263 25.59 13.44 -13.28
N LYS A 264 26.81 13.75 -13.72
CA LYS A 264 27.18 13.56 -15.14
C LYS A 264 27.33 12.07 -15.45
N ALA A 265 26.93 11.66 -16.66
CA ALA A 265 27.13 10.32 -17.16
C ALA A 265 28.65 10.01 -17.24
N PRO A 266 29.14 8.90 -16.66
CA PRO A 266 30.54 8.55 -16.70
C PRO A 266 30.90 7.93 -18.06
N GLN A 267 32.15 8.08 -18.49
CA GLN A 267 32.66 7.29 -19.62
C GLN A 267 32.69 5.80 -19.26
N GLY A 268 32.12 4.97 -20.14
CA GLY A 268 32.13 3.50 -20.01
C GLY A 268 30.97 2.90 -19.21
N VAL A 269 29.82 3.58 -19.11
CA VAL A 269 28.55 2.98 -18.66
C VAL A 269 27.50 3.17 -19.76
N ASP A 270 26.79 2.11 -20.11
CA ASP A 270 25.68 2.16 -21.07
C ASP A 270 24.45 2.86 -20.46
N GLU A 271 23.79 3.72 -21.22
CA GLU A 271 22.68 4.57 -20.75
C GLU A 271 21.51 3.75 -20.19
N LYS A 272 21.23 2.57 -20.78
CA LYS A 272 20.20 1.65 -20.29
C LYS A 272 20.49 1.05 -18.90
N TYR A 273 21.74 1.07 -18.46
CA TYR A 273 22.12 0.73 -17.08
C TYR A 273 22.30 1.98 -16.22
N LEU A 274 22.69 3.12 -16.81
CA LEU A 274 22.82 4.39 -16.10
C LEU A 274 21.50 4.87 -15.49
N VAL A 275 20.35 4.58 -16.12
CA VAL A 275 19.01 4.92 -15.56
C VAL A 275 18.78 4.32 -14.17
N LEU A 276 19.40 3.18 -13.86
CA LEU A 276 19.33 2.52 -12.56
C LEU A 276 20.05 3.31 -11.45
N MET A 277 20.87 4.31 -11.80
CA MET A 277 21.48 5.25 -10.85
C MET A 277 20.49 6.31 -10.31
N GLY A 278 19.27 6.40 -10.85
CA GLY A 278 18.26 7.32 -10.31
C GLY A 278 17.75 6.94 -8.93
N ASP A 279 17.59 5.64 -8.69
CA ASP A 279 17.21 5.05 -7.40
C ASP A 279 17.87 3.68 -7.18
N ILE A 280 17.40 2.63 -7.85
CA ILE A 280 17.53 1.26 -7.30
C ILE A 280 18.96 0.75 -7.17
N PHE A 281 19.91 1.19 -8.00
CA PHE A 281 21.31 0.77 -7.88
C PHE A 281 22.04 1.43 -6.69
N PRO A 282 22.07 2.77 -6.55
CA PRO A 282 22.60 3.41 -5.35
C PRO A 282 21.80 3.10 -4.07
N THR A 283 20.50 2.81 -4.15
CA THR A 283 19.73 2.28 -3.01
C THR A 283 20.23 0.89 -2.60
N GLY A 284 20.53 0.01 -3.55
CA GLY A 284 21.21 -1.26 -3.30
C GLY A 284 22.63 -1.10 -2.73
N TRP A 285 23.42 -0.15 -3.26
CA TRP A 285 24.74 0.20 -2.71
C TRP A 285 24.65 0.70 -1.27
N PHE A 286 23.68 1.56 -0.97
CA PHE A 286 23.46 2.09 0.38
C PHE A 286 23.11 0.98 1.37
N ALA A 287 22.27 0.03 0.98
CA ALA A 287 21.95 -1.14 1.79
C ALA A 287 23.18 -2.01 2.11
N ALA A 288 23.98 -2.35 1.09
CA ALA A 288 25.24 -3.09 1.28
C ALA A 288 26.24 -2.31 2.15
N ASN A 289 26.48 -1.03 1.83
CA ASN A 289 27.37 -0.18 2.62
C ASN A 289 26.90 -0.05 4.08
N ASN A 290 25.60 0.01 4.35
CA ASN A 290 25.10 0.09 5.72
C ASN A 290 25.34 -1.19 6.54
N ALA A 291 25.34 -2.36 5.91
CA ALA A 291 25.71 -3.62 6.55
C ALA A 291 27.21 -3.66 6.92
N PHE A 292 28.09 -3.13 6.06
CA PHE A 292 29.54 -3.34 6.14
C PHE A 292 30.39 -2.14 6.62
N LYS A 293 29.85 -0.91 6.65
CA LYS A 293 30.61 0.34 6.93
C LYS A 293 31.38 0.37 8.26
N ASN A 294 31.00 -0.48 9.22
CA ASN A 294 31.63 -0.57 10.54
C ASN A 294 32.53 -1.82 10.68
N SER A 295 32.94 -2.45 9.57
CA SER A 295 33.79 -3.64 9.55
C SER A 295 34.98 -3.48 8.60
N THR A 296 36.11 -4.11 8.93
CA THR A 296 37.28 -4.15 8.03
C THR A 296 37.09 -5.21 6.94
N PRO A 297 37.81 -5.14 5.79
CA PRO A 297 37.71 -6.15 4.74
C PRO A 297 37.98 -7.59 5.24
N GLU A 298 38.89 -7.74 6.19
CA GLU A 298 39.26 -9.02 6.80
C GLU A 298 38.16 -9.56 7.70
N GLN A 299 37.45 -8.67 8.42
CA GLN A 299 36.26 -9.05 9.18
C GLN A 299 35.12 -9.47 8.24
N ILE A 300 34.88 -8.71 7.18
CA ILE A 300 33.78 -8.99 6.23
C ILE A 300 34.01 -10.33 5.52
N ALA A 301 35.25 -10.66 5.15
CA ALA A 301 35.62 -11.94 4.53
C ALA A 301 35.23 -13.18 5.36
N GLU A 302 34.95 -13.02 6.66
CA GLU A 302 34.47 -14.08 7.56
C GLU A 302 32.96 -14.00 7.89
N GLN A 303 32.25 -12.96 7.44
CA GLN A 303 30.83 -12.74 7.76
C GLN A 303 29.88 -13.64 6.96
N THR A 304 28.84 -14.13 7.65
CA THR A 304 27.63 -14.68 7.01
C THR A 304 26.55 -13.60 6.94
N VAL A 305 26.02 -13.37 5.74
CA VAL A 305 25.07 -12.30 5.43
C VAL A 305 23.76 -12.89 4.92
N VAL A 306 22.62 -12.38 5.38
CA VAL A 306 21.30 -12.72 4.83
C VAL A 306 20.70 -11.50 4.13
N LEU A 307 20.25 -11.68 2.89
CA LEU A 307 19.58 -10.67 2.09
C LEU A 307 18.12 -11.08 1.90
N ILE A 308 17.18 -10.28 2.40
CA ILE A 308 15.75 -10.57 2.44
C ILE A 308 15.04 -9.68 1.42
N GLY A 309 14.48 -10.32 0.39
CA GLY A 309 13.86 -9.72 -0.79
C GLY A 309 14.79 -9.74 -2.00
N CYS A 310 14.44 -10.52 -3.04
CA CYS A 310 15.21 -10.65 -4.28
C CYS A 310 14.53 -9.90 -5.46
N GLY A 311 13.73 -8.87 -5.16
CA GLY A 311 13.24 -7.90 -6.15
C GLY A 311 14.36 -6.99 -6.70
N PRO A 312 14.06 -6.01 -7.57
CA PRO A 312 15.08 -5.23 -8.27
C PRO A 312 16.10 -4.51 -7.36
N VAL A 313 15.63 -3.88 -6.28
CA VAL A 313 16.50 -3.26 -5.26
C VAL A 313 17.37 -4.31 -4.56
N GLY A 314 16.83 -5.49 -4.30
CA GLY A 314 17.54 -6.61 -3.66
C GLY A 314 18.62 -7.23 -4.54
N LEU A 315 18.38 -7.37 -5.83
CA LEU A 315 19.37 -7.86 -6.78
C LEU A 315 20.49 -6.82 -7.00
N CYS A 316 20.15 -5.53 -7.00
CA CYS A 316 21.15 -4.46 -6.90
C CYS A 316 21.94 -4.53 -5.57
N ALA A 317 21.27 -4.73 -4.43
CA ALA A 317 21.93 -4.85 -3.13
C ALA A 317 22.86 -6.06 -3.06
N LEU A 318 22.47 -7.21 -3.65
CA LEU A 318 23.31 -8.41 -3.77
C LEU A 318 24.58 -8.14 -4.57
N ILE A 319 24.46 -7.55 -5.77
CA ILE A 319 25.61 -7.21 -6.62
C ILE A 319 26.57 -6.25 -5.89
N ASN A 320 26.04 -5.28 -5.14
CA ASN A 320 26.86 -4.38 -4.34
C ASN A 320 27.46 -5.05 -3.10
N ALA A 321 26.77 -5.99 -2.45
CA ALA A 321 27.29 -6.74 -1.30
C ALA A 321 28.42 -7.71 -1.67
N LEU A 322 28.33 -8.35 -2.84
CA LEU A 322 29.37 -9.25 -3.36
C LEU A 322 30.73 -8.56 -3.59
N GLU A 323 30.76 -7.25 -3.83
CA GLU A 323 32.01 -6.47 -3.96
C GLU A 323 32.78 -6.36 -2.64
N TYR A 324 32.09 -6.44 -1.50
CA TYR A 324 32.71 -6.50 -0.17
C TYR A 324 33.23 -7.92 0.17
N LYS A 325 32.93 -8.92 -0.68
CA LYS A 325 33.39 -10.32 -0.58
C LYS A 325 33.14 -10.99 0.78
N PRO A 326 31.92 -10.93 1.35
CA PRO A 326 31.60 -11.71 2.55
C PRO A 326 31.68 -13.21 2.29
N LYS A 327 31.92 -13.99 3.36
CA LYS A 327 32.12 -15.44 3.29
C LYS A 327 30.93 -16.18 2.67
N HIS A 328 29.73 -15.78 3.06
CA HIS A 328 28.47 -16.37 2.64
C HIS A 328 27.41 -15.26 2.48
N ILE A 329 26.64 -15.28 1.38
CA ILE A 329 25.40 -14.50 1.24
C ILE A 329 24.27 -15.46 0.94
N LEU A 330 23.25 -15.47 1.80
CA LEU A 330 22.01 -16.20 1.61
C LEU A 330 20.94 -15.23 1.09
N ALA A 331 20.36 -15.50 -0.07
CA ALA A 331 19.34 -14.66 -0.70
C ALA A 331 17.96 -15.27 -0.53
N VAL A 332 17.07 -14.54 0.15
CA VAL A 332 15.77 -15.04 0.64
C VAL A 332 14.62 -14.31 -0.04
N ASP A 333 13.70 -15.06 -0.64
CA ASP A 333 12.46 -14.58 -1.30
C ASP A 333 11.44 -15.74 -1.31
N SER A 334 10.22 -15.51 -1.79
CA SER A 334 9.23 -16.56 -2.03
C SER A 334 9.14 -16.96 -3.51
N VAL A 335 9.63 -16.13 -4.43
CA VAL A 335 9.48 -16.30 -5.88
C VAL A 335 10.68 -17.06 -6.47
N PRO A 336 10.50 -18.29 -7.02
CA PRO A 336 11.62 -19.11 -7.50
C PRO A 336 12.47 -18.47 -8.62
N SER A 337 11.88 -17.70 -9.53
CA SER A 337 12.62 -17.03 -10.62
C SER A 337 13.57 -15.94 -10.12
N ARG A 338 13.24 -15.26 -9.01
CA ARG A 338 14.13 -14.30 -8.35
C ARG A 338 15.27 -15.00 -7.62
N LEU A 339 15.00 -16.16 -7.04
CA LEU A 339 16.00 -16.97 -6.34
C LEU A 339 17.04 -17.58 -7.30
N GLU A 340 16.62 -18.15 -8.43
CA GLU A 340 17.57 -18.64 -9.45
C GLU A 340 18.39 -17.50 -10.07
N LEU A 341 17.83 -16.29 -10.17
CA LEU A 341 18.58 -15.09 -10.58
C LEU A 341 19.61 -14.68 -9.52
N ALA A 342 19.24 -14.61 -8.24
CA ALA A 342 20.17 -14.32 -7.14
C ALA A 342 21.30 -15.37 -7.04
N LYS A 343 20.98 -16.63 -7.27
CA LYS A 343 21.92 -17.76 -7.39
C LYS A 343 22.90 -17.57 -8.55
N SER A 344 22.43 -17.19 -9.73
CA SER A 344 23.28 -16.90 -10.91
C SER A 344 24.25 -15.72 -10.69
N LEU A 345 23.89 -14.80 -9.79
CA LEU A 345 24.73 -13.67 -9.37
C LEU A 345 25.78 -14.05 -8.30
N GLY A 346 25.61 -15.19 -7.61
CA GLY A 346 26.57 -15.71 -6.63
C GLY A 346 26.06 -15.87 -5.19
N ALA A 347 24.75 -15.78 -4.93
CA ALA A 347 24.18 -16.06 -3.61
C ALA A 347 23.77 -17.54 -3.44
N GLU A 348 23.61 -17.98 -2.18
CA GLU A 348 22.90 -19.21 -1.84
C GLU A 348 21.38 -18.91 -1.74
N PRO A 349 20.52 -19.45 -2.63
CA PRO A 349 19.10 -19.12 -2.64
C PRO A 349 18.30 -19.89 -1.57
N TRP A 350 17.39 -19.21 -0.87
CA TRP A 350 16.44 -19.85 0.05
C TRP A 350 15.00 -19.38 -0.17
N ASN A 351 14.09 -20.34 -0.38
CA ASN A 351 12.65 -20.09 -0.34
C ASN A 351 12.10 -20.30 1.08
N PHE A 352 11.85 -19.21 1.80
CA PHE A 352 11.38 -19.26 3.20
C PHE A 352 9.97 -19.84 3.35
N GLN A 353 9.14 -19.84 2.30
CA GLN A 353 7.81 -20.45 2.34
C GLN A 353 7.86 -21.98 2.19
N LEU A 354 8.93 -22.52 1.64
CA LEU A 354 9.14 -23.96 1.48
C LEU A 354 9.94 -24.56 2.64
N ASP A 355 10.98 -23.86 3.12
CA ASP A 355 11.79 -24.35 4.26
C ASP A 355 12.41 -23.22 5.10
N ARG A 356 11.59 -22.52 5.90
CA ARG A 356 12.07 -21.57 6.92
C ARG A 356 13.02 -22.23 7.93
N ALA A 357 12.72 -23.46 8.36
CA ALA A 357 13.52 -24.16 9.36
C ALA A 357 14.91 -24.57 8.82
N GLY A 358 15.01 -24.86 7.53
CA GLY A 358 16.26 -25.04 6.80
C GLY A 358 17.07 -23.76 6.72
N LEU A 359 16.45 -22.61 6.42
CA LEU A 359 17.10 -21.30 6.49
C LEU A 359 17.66 -21.00 7.89
N ASP A 360 16.86 -21.18 8.95
CA ASP A 360 17.28 -20.94 10.33
C ASP A 360 18.49 -21.82 10.72
N LYS A 361 18.43 -23.13 10.40
CA LYS A 361 19.54 -24.07 10.61
C LYS A 361 20.77 -23.71 9.79
N ARG A 362 20.60 -23.36 8.51
CA ARG A 362 21.71 -23.07 7.60
C ARG A 362 22.50 -21.84 8.05
N VAL A 363 21.80 -20.81 8.55
CA VAL A 363 22.45 -19.65 9.18
C VAL A 363 23.19 -20.06 10.46
N GLN A 364 22.64 -20.96 11.29
CA GLN A 364 23.34 -21.48 12.47
C GLN A 364 24.59 -22.30 12.11
N GLU A 365 24.51 -23.22 11.14
CA GLU A 365 25.63 -24.03 10.63
C GLU A 365 26.80 -23.17 10.17
N LEU A 366 26.53 -22.16 9.33
CA LEU A 366 27.55 -21.27 8.77
C LEU A 366 28.18 -20.32 9.81
N THR A 367 27.54 -20.14 10.98
CA THR A 367 27.94 -19.14 11.99
C THR A 367 28.38 -19.75 13.32
N ASN A 368 28.43 -21.09 13.45
CA ASN A 368 28.61 -21.81 14.71
C ASN A 368 27.54 -21.46 15.76
N GLY A 369 26.27 -21.43 15.35
CA GLY A 369 25.12 -21.16 16.19
C GLY A 369 24.89 -19.69 16.57
N ARG A 370 25.76 -18.76 16.15
CA ARG A 370 25.67 -17.34 16.54
C ARG A 370 24.48 -16.61 15.91
N GLY A 371 24.14 -16.93 14.66
CA GLY A 371 23.28 -16.10 13.80
C GLY A 371 24.10 -15.25 12.80
N ALA A 372 23.42 -14.69 11.80
CA ALA A 372 24.03 -13.91 10.72
C ALA A 372 24.70 -12.64 11.25
N ASP A 373 25.90 -12.34 10.76
CA ASP A 373 26.70 -11.18 11.16
C ASP A 373 26.07 -9.86 10.69
N ALA A 374 25.44 -9.88 9.51
CA ALA A 374 24.65 -8.77 8.98
C ALA A 374 23.42 -9.25 8.21
N VAL A 375 22.37 -8.42 8.19
CA VAL A 375 21.15 -8.64 7.42
C VAL A 375 20.83 -7.41 6.57
N ILE A 376 20.50 -7.64 5.30
CA ILE A 376 20.06 -6.63 4.35
C ILE A 376 18.57 -6.89 4.06
N GLU A 377 17.70 -5.96 4.45
CA GLU A 377 16.25 -6.05 4.27
C GLU A 377 15.79 -5.00 3.24
N VAL A 378 15.04 -5.44 2.22
CA VAL A 378 14.59 -4.60 1.10
C VAL A 378 13.10 -4.78 0.74
N VAL A 379 12.30 -5.43 1.59
CA VAL A 379 10.89 -5.76 1.32
C VAL A 379 9.93 -4.69 1.85
N GLY A 380 10.20 -4.12 3.04
CA GLY A 380 9.34 -3.10 3.64
C GLY A 380 8.14 -3.64 4.43
N LEU A 381 8.19 -4.91 4.86
CA LEU A 381 7.11 -5.56 5.61
C LEU A 381 7.59 -6.05 6.99
N SER A 382 6.78 -5.85 8.02
CA SER A 382 7.12 -6.26 9.39
C SER A 382 7.48 -7.76 9.55
N PRO A 383 6.86 -8.75 8.86
CA PRO A 383 7.33 -10.14 8.90
C PRO A 383 8.73 -10.37 8.31
N ALA A 384 9.12 -9.61 7.27
CA ALA A 384 10.47 -9.66 6.71
C ALA A 384 11.48 -9.03 7.67
N LEU A 385 11.11 -7.90 8.28
CA LEU A 385 11.91 -7.21 9.29
C LEU A 385 12.07 -8.04 10.59
N ARG A 386 11.03 -8.78 11.01
CA ARG A 386 11.08 -9.77 12.10
C ARG A 386 12.03 -10.92 11.78
N THR A 387 11.89 -11.50 10.59
CA THR A 387 12.78 -12.59 10.13
C THR A 387 14.24 -12.12 10.10
N GLY A 388 14.49 -10.90 9.64
CA GLY A 388 15.81 -10.28 9.67
C GLY A 388 16.35 -10.06 11.08
N PHE A 389 15.52 -9.57 12.00
CA PHE A 389 15.88 -9.45 13.41
C PHE A 389 16.19 -10.80 14.05
N GLU A 390 15.37 -11.82 13.82
CA GLU A 390 15.52 -13.17 14.39
C GLU A 390 16.84 -13.82 13.97
N LEU A 391 17.13 -13.84 12.67
CA LEU A 391 18.33 -14.45 12.09
C LEU A 391 19.64 -13.72 12.45
N LEU A 392 19.58 -12.44 12.82
CA LEU A 392 20.74 -11.63 13.19
C LEU A 392 21.33 -12.07 14.54
N ARG A 393 22.65 -12.24 14.61
CA ARG A 393 23.34 -12.49 15.89
C ARG A 393 23.33 -11.26 16.82
N PRO A 394 23.60 -11.43 18.12
CA PRO A 394 23.97 -10.32 18.98
C PRO A 394 25.17 -9.53 18.42
N TRP A 395 25.15 -8.21 18.60
CA TRP A 395 26.08 -7.25 17.99
C TRP A 395 26.16 -7.31 16.45
N GLY A 396 25.13 -7.81 15.77
CA GLY A 396 25.01 -7.79 14.31
C GLY A 396 24.48 -6.45 13.77
N THR A 397 24.55 -6.27 12.44
CA THR A 397 24.01 -5.08 11.76
C THR A 397 22.80 -5.42 10.87
N LEU A 398 21.66 -4.78 11.12
CA LEU A 398 20.45 -4.84 10.30
C LEU A 398 20.31 -3.57 9.46
N SER A 399 20.53 -3.69 8.15
CA SER A 399 20.31 -2.61 7.17
C SER A 399 18.97 -2.80 6.47
N SER A 400 17.97 -2.01 6.85
CA SER A 400 16.60 -2.07 6.33
C SER A 400 16.29 -0.86 5.45
N VAL A 401 16.35 -1.03 4.12
CA VAL A 401 15.98 0.03 3.15
C VAL A 401 14.58 -0.18 2.55
N GLY A 402 13.87 -1.25 2.94
CA GLY A 402 12.45 -1.41 2.62
C GLY A 402 11.58 -0.28 3.20
N VAL A 403 10.45 0.00 2.53
CA VAL A 403 9.51 1.07 2.93
C VAL A 403 8.52 0.52 3.97
N HIS A 404 8.91 0.56 5.24
CA HIS A 404 8.07 0.11 6.35
C HIS A 404 7.02 1.16 6.74
N ASN A 405 5.75 0.77 6.67
CA ASN A 405 4.59 1.58 7.11
C ASN A 405 3.89 1.02 8.36
N GLY A 406 4.32 -0.15 8.85
CA GLY A 406 3.79 -0.81 10.05
C GLY A 406 4.70 -0.63 11.27
N GLU A 407 4.33 -1.25 12.38
CA GLU A 407 5.13 -1.25 13.60
C GLU A 407 6.43 -2.05 13.46
N ILE A 408 7.44 -1.66 14.25
CA ILE A 408 8.70 -2.38 14.40
C ILE A 408 8.43 -3.69 15.16
N PRO A 409 8.78 -4.86 14.60
CA PRO A 409 8.29 -6.15 15.09
C PRO A 409 9.15 -6.73 16.23
N TRP A 410 9.64 -5.88 17.13
CA TRP A 410 10.37 -6.26 18.34
C TRP A 410 10.25 -5.15 19.39
N ASP A 411 10.32 -5.51 20.66
CA ASP A 411 10.26 -4.56 21.77
C ASP A 411 11.66 -4.08 22.23
N GLY A 412 11.67 -3.23 23.25
CA GLY A 412 12.92 -2.69 23.82
C GLY A 412 13.80 -3.74 24.52
N ASN A 413 13.21 -4.82 25.04
CA ASN A 413 13.92 -5.92 25.72
C ASN A 413 14.53 -6.90 24.71
N ASP A 414 13.79 -7.24 23.65
CA ASP A 414 14.28 -7.94 22.46
C ASP A 414 15.52 -7.20 21.90
N ALA A 415 15.42 -5.88 21.71
CA ALA A 415 16.50 -5.05 21.18
C ALA A 415 17.71 -4.95 22.14
N TYR A 416 17.45 -4.72 23.44
CA TYR A 416 18.48 -4.66 24.49
C TYR A 416 19.28 -5.96 24.54
N SER A 417 18.60 -7.11 24.51
CA SER A 417 19.20 -8.45 24.59
C SER A 417 20.06 -8.82 23.37
N LYS A 418 19.93 -8.10 22.24
CA LYS A 418 20.77 -8.32 21.05
C LYS A 418 21.92 -7.32 20.87
N ASN A 419 21.95 -6.18 21.56
CA ASN A 419 22.93 -5.10 21.32
C ASN A 419 23.11 -4.74 19.82
N LEU A 420 22.04 -4.85 19.02
CA LEU A 420 22.13 -4.78 17.56
C LEU A 420 22.31 -3.34 17.04
N THR A 421 22.98 -3.20 15.89
CA THR A 421 22.95 -1.95 15.11
C THR A 421 21.83 -2.04 14.09
N VAL A 422 20.88 -1.10 14.11
CA VAL A 422 19.84 -0.97 13.08
C VAL A 422 20.05 0.32 12.29
N GLN A 423 20.03 0.21 10.96
CA GLN A 423 20.04 1.36 10.05
C GLN A 423 18.82 1.26 9.13
N MET A 424 17.92 2.23 9.22
CA MET A 424 16.72 2.31 8.38
C MET A 424 16.71 3.58 7.52
N GLY A 425 15.94 3.58 6.43
CA GLY A 425 15.46 4.78 5.74
C GLY A 425 15.96 5.03 4.32
N ARG A 426 15.46 6.12 3.73
CA ARG A 426 15.63 6.51 2.31
C ARG A 426 17.09 6.77 1.92
N CYS A 427 17.56 6.11 0.86
CA CYS A 427 18.90 6.28 0.31
C CYS A 427 19.21 7.74 -0.06
N PRO A 428 20.31 8.34 0.44
CA PRO A 428 20.80 9.64 -0.03
C PRO A 428 21.56 9.48 -1.36
N VAL A 429 20.81 9.18 -2.42
CA VAL A 429 21.33 8.80 -3.76
C VAL A 429 22.44 9.74 -4.24
N ARG A 430 22.22 11.06 -4.21
CA ARG A 430 23.21 12.06 -4.63
C ARG A 430 24.55 11.99 -3.88
N SER A 431 24.52 11.59 -2.61
CA SER A 431 25.70 11.51 -1.73
C SER A 431 26.44 10.19 -1.89
N VAL A 432 25.75 9.06 -2.09
CA VAL A 432 26.39 7.76 -2.35
C VAL A 432 26.80 7.56 -3.81
N ALA A 433 26.16 8.30 -4.73
CA ALA A 433 26.29 8.22 -6.17
C ALA A 433 27.73 7.99 -6.69
N PRO A 434 28.75 8.78 -6.32
CA PRO A 434 30.10 8.59 -6.87
C PRO A 434 30.70 7.21 -6.55
N ARG A 435 30.35 6.61 -5.41
CA ARG A 435 30.83 5.27 -5.01
C ARG A 435 30.01 4.17 -5.70
N ALA A 436 28.69 4.33 -5.75
CA ALA A 436 27.80 3.40 -6.42
C ALA A 436 28.07 3.33 -7.94
N LEU A 437 28.38 4.47 -8.57
CA LEU A 437 28.65 4.58 -10.01
C LEU A 437 29.89 3.77 -10.43
N GLU A 438 30.94 3.75 -9.62
CA GLU A 438 32.13 2.93 -9.87
C GLU A 438 31.86 1.42 -9.69
N VAL A 439 30.94 1.04 -8.78
CA VAL A 439 30.50 -0.36 -8.66
C VAL A 439 29.63 -0.78 -9.85
N LEU A 440 28.71 0.09 -10.30
CA LEU A 440 27.91 -0.12 -11.51
C LEU A 440 28.81 -0.29 -12.73
N LYS A 441 29.81 0.59 -12.91
CA LYS A 441 30.75 0.53 -14.03
C LYS A 441 31.47 -0.82 -14.13
N ARG A 442 31.85 -1.43 -13.00
CA ARG A 442 32.41 -2.79 -12.95
C ARG A 442 31.37 -3.87 -13.23
N ASN A 443 30.16 -3.76 -12.67
CA ASN A 443 29.18 -4.85 -12.63
C ASN A 443 28.03 -4.77 -13.65
N GLN A 444 27.96 -3.73 -14.49
CA GLN A 444 26.88 -3.53 -15.48
C GLN A 444 26.65 -4.73 -16.41
N HIS A 445 27.69 -5.52 -16.69
CA HIS A 445 27.60 -6.76 -17.48
C HIS A 445 26.70 -7.85 -16.83
N LYS A 446 26.44 -7.76 -15.52
CA LYS A 446 25.55 -8.66 -14.77
C LYS A 446 24.08 -8.21 -14.80
N LEU A 447 23.80 -6.95 -15.18
CA LEU A 447 22.48 -6.32 -15.05
C LEU A 447 21.58 -6.48 -16.28
N GLY A 448 21.90 -7.39 -17.22
CA GLY A 448 21.10 -7.60 -18.44
C GLY A 448 19.61 -7.81 -18.17
N PHE A 449 19.28 -8.53 -17.10
CA PHE A 449 17.91 -8.79 -16.63
C PHE A 449 17.11 -7.52 -16.25
N MET A 450 17.77 -6.41 -15.91
CA MET A 450 17.10 -5.12 -15.69
C MET A 450 16.69 -4.43 -16.99
N THR A 451 17.17 -4.93 -18.14
CA THR A 451 17.05 -4.30 -19.46
C THR A 451 16.35 -5.18 -20.51
N GLU A 452 15.74 -6.29 -20.10
CA GLU A 452 15.03 -7.22 -20.99
C GLU A 452 13.77 -6.59 -21.62
N LYS A 453 13.01 -5.79 -20.85
CA LYS A 453 11.82 -5.07 -21.34
C LYS A 453 12.11 -3.57 -21.46
N ILE A 454 12.89 -3.22 -22.48
CA ILE A 454 12.95 -1.85 -23.01
C ILE A 454 11.78 -1.65 -23.99
N MET A 455 11.07 -0.53 -23.88
CA MET A 455 9.88 -0.19 -24.66
C MET A 455 9.92 1.27 -25.12
N PRO A 456 9.27 1.68 -26.23
CA PRO A 456 9.00 3.09 -26.49
C PRO A 456 8.04 3.67 -25.44
N LEU A 457 8.19 4.96 -25.10
CA LEU A 457 7.34 5.64 -24.12
C LEU A 457 5.83 5.60 -24.47
N SER A 458 5.49 5.55 -25.75
CA SER A 458 4.09 5.41 -26.22
C SER A 458 3.41 4.10 -25.78
N GLN A 459 4.17 3.10 -25.30
CA GLN A 459 3.64 1.86 -24.74
C GLN A 459 3.67 1.84 -23.20
N ALA A 460 3.83 2.99 -22.52
CA ALA A 460 3.98 2.98 -21.06
C ALA A 460 2.78 2.37 -20.32
N VAL A 461 1.56 2.49 -20.84
CA VAL A 461 0.37 1.84 -20.27
C VAL A 461 0.53 0.31 -20.21
N GLU A 462 1.01 -0.32 -21.30
CA GLU A 462 1.38 -1.76 -21.31
C GLU A 462 2.50 -2.05 -20.29
N GLY A 463 3.52 -1.19 -20.23
CA GLY A 463 4.62 -1.32 -19.27
C GLY A 463 4.18 -1.31 -17.80
N TYR A 464 3.28 -0.40 -17.44
CA TYR A 464 2.63 -0.36 -16.12
C TYR A 464 1.87 -1.65 -15.84
N ASP A 465 1.12 -2.15 -16.82
CA ASP A 465 0.31 -3.35 -16.70
C ASP A 465 1.16 -4.63 -16.51
N LEU A 466 2.21 -4.81 -17.32
CA LEU A 466 3.15 -5.93 -17.22
C LEU A 466 3.89 -5.95 -15.87
N PHE A 467 4.32 -4.77 -15.40
CA PHE A 467 5.04 -4.63 -14.14
C PHE A 467 4.09 -4.76 -12.93
N HIS A 468 2.88 -4.23 -13.02
CA HIS A 468 1.82 -4.45 -12.02
C HIS A 468 1.52 -5.94 -11.84
N LYS A 469 1.39 -6.68 -12.97
CA LYS A 469 1.13 -8.13 -13.02
C LYS A 469 2.36 -8.98 -12.70
N MET A 470 3.50 -8.36 -12.35
CA MET A 470 4.78 -9.00 -12.00
C MET A 470 5.36 -9.92 -13.09
N GLN A 471 5.00 -9.68 -14.36
CA GLN A 471 5.45 -10.48 -15.51
C GLN A 471 6.87 -10.12 -15.98
N VAL A 472 7.41 -8.98 -15.50
CA VAL A 472 8.74 -8.46 -15.83
C VAL A 472 9.42 -7.93 -14.55
N GLN A 473 10.74 -8.07 -14.42
CA GLN A 473 11.47 -7.59 -13.24
C GLN A 473 11.64 -6.07 -13.24
N LYS A 474 11.75 -5.44 -14.41
CA LYS A 474 11.94 -4.01 -14.61
C LYS A 474 11.38 -3.61 -15.97
N VAL A 475 10.86 -2.39 -16.09
CA VAL A 475 10.50 -1.78 -17.37
C VAL A 475 11.29 -0.48 -17.52
N ILE A 476 11.84 -0.28 -18.73
CA ILE A 476 12.57 0.92 -19.12
C ILE A 476 11.92 1.48 -20.38
N PHE A 477 11.49 2.73 -20.32
CA PHE A 477 10.96 3.46 -21.46
C PHE A 477 12.08 4.24 -22.16
N GLN A 478 12.24 4.01 -23.45
CA GLN A 478 12.98 4.90 -24.34
C GLN A 478 12.08 6.09 -24.65
N ALA A 479 12.41 7.24 -24.06
CA ALA A 479 11.61 8.46 -24.14
C ALA A 479 11.80 9.20 -25.46
N SER A 480 13.02 9.19 -26.01
CA SER A 480 13.30 9.66 -27.35
C SER A 480 14.33 8.77 -28.05
N GLN A 481 14.40 8.82 -29.39
CA GLN A 481 15.40 8.06 -30.14
C GLN A 481 16.80 8.33 -29.58
N CYS A 482 17.51 7.27 -29.18
CA CYS A 482 18.87 7.40 -28.65
C CYS A 482 19.77 8.15 -29.63
N PHE A 483 20.64 8.98 -29.07
CA PHE A 483 21.72 9.66 -29.78
C PHE A 483 22.79 8.66 -30.23
N SER A 484 22.45 7.86 -31.24
CA SER A 484 23.33 6.91 -31.91
C SER A 484 24.55 7.63 -32.46
N TYR A 485 25.75 7.15 -32.11
CA TYR A 485 26.97 7.59 -32.75
C TYR A 485 26.91 7.23 -34.24
N PHE A 486 26.67 8.23 -35.10
CA PHE A 486 26.95 8.13 -36.52
C PHE A 486 28.47 8.07 -36.72
N ILE A 487 29.03 6.86 -36.57
CA ILE A 487 30.35 6.55 -37.09
C ILE A 487 30.27 6.70 -38.60
N PHE A 488 30.90 7.75 -39.13
CA PHE A 488 31.00 8.01 -40.56
C PHE A 488 31.83 6.91 -41.24
N LEU A 489 31.18 5.82 -41.64
CA LEU A 489 31.70 4.94 -42.67
C LEU A 489 31.50 5.63 -44.03
N PRO A 490 32.56 5.86 -44.82
CA PRO A 490 32.45 6.58 -46.08
C PRO A 490 31.75 5.73 -47.13
N THR A 491 30.64 6.22 -47.68
CA THR A 491 30.00 5.63 -48.85
C THR A 491 30.80 5.95 -50.12
N PRO A 492 31.00 4.99 -51.04
CA PRO A 492 31.78 5.22 -52.25
C PRO A 492 30.97 6.03 -53.28
N SER A 493 31.54 7.12 -53.78
CA SER A 493 30.90 7.99 -54.79
C SER A 493 31.11 7.47 -56.21
N LEU A 494 30.02 7.36 -56.98
CA LEU A 494 30.02 6.92 -58.38
C LEU A 494 29.18 7.85 -59.27
N ASN A 495 29.74 9.00 -59.65
CA ASN A 495 30.11 9.28 -61.05
C ASN A 495 30.73 10.68 -61.24
N PRO A 496 31.53 10.91 -62.30
CA PRO A 496 32.24 12.18 -62.54
C PRO A 496 31.68 12.97 -63.74
N ARG A 497 32.08 14.26 -63.85
CA ARG A 497 32.70 14.91 -65.05
C ARG A 497 32.65 16.45 -64.97
N PHE A 498 33.83 17.08 -65.13
CA PHE A 498 34.17 18.39 -65.73
C PHE A 498 33.22 19.60 -65.53
N CYS A 499 33.68 20.81 -65.15
CA CYS A 499 35.04 21.39 -65.13
C CYS A 499 35.10 22.60 -64.12
N ARG A 500 36.05 23.57 -64.07
CA ARG A 500 37.11 23.98 -65.02
C ARG A 500 38.47 24.35 -64.39
N PHE A 501 38.77 25.65 -64.23
CA PHE A 501 40.08 26.28 -63.94
C PHE A 501 39.85 27.73 -63.43
N PRO A 502 40.84 28.50 -62.91
CA PRO A 502 42.25 28.17 -62.63
C PRO A 502 42.74 28.52 -61.19
N LEU A 503 44.03 28.23 -60.92
CA LEU A 503 44.82 28.62 -59.73
C LEU A 503 45.38 30.06 -59.83
N PRO A 504 45.83 30.62 -58.69
CA PRO A 504 47.26 30.93 -58.49
C PRO A 504 47.84 30.18 -57.26
N SER A 505 48.99 29.50 -57.36
CA SER A 505 50.34 29.91 -56.89
C SER A 505 50.41 30.31 -55.39
N ILE A 506 51.36 29.85 -54.55
CA ILE A 506 52.83 29.72 -54.68
C ILE A 506 53.37 28.54 -53.82
N SER A 507 54.64 28.13 -54.01
CA SER A 507 55.41 27.11 -53.27
C SER A 507 56.80 27.68 -52.82
N PRO A 508 57.76 26.97 -52.18
CA PRO A 508 57.79 25.63 -51.53
C PRO A 508 58.60 25.63 -50.17
N LEU A 509 59.10 24.45 -49.75
CA LEU A 509 60.32 24.16 -48.92
C LEU A 509 60.22 23.93 -47.38
N PRO A 510 61.17 23.14 -46.77
CA PRO A 510 60.94 22.34 -45.55
C PRO A 510 62.11 22.44 -44.52
N ILE A 511 62.68 21.29 -44.05
CA ILE A 511 63.86 21.10 -43.16
C ILE A 511 63.51 21.20 -41.64
N SER A 512 64.07 20.44 -40.68
CA SER A 512 65.27 19.56 -40.61
C SER A 512 65.07 18.22 -39.84
N LEU A 513 66.01 17.29 -40.05
CA LEU A 513 66.36 16.21 -39.09
C LEU A 513 67.34 16.73 -38.02
N PHE A 514 67.39 16.10 -36.85
CA PHE A 514 68.66 15.97 -36.10
C PHE A 514 68.73 14.67 -35.29
N PHE A 515 69.92 14.06 -35.25
CA PHE A 515 70.28 12.88 -34.46
C PHE A 515 71.10 13.28 -33.24
N SER A 516 70.96 12.56 -32.11
CA SER A 516 72.05 12.39 -31.15
C SER A 516 71.91 11.08 -30.36
N THR A 517 73.04 10.44 -30.07
CA THR A 517 73.13 9.20 -29.29
C THR A 517 73.93 9.43 -28.01
N VAL A 518 73.42 8.96 -26.87
CA VAL A 518 74.18 8.84 -25.61
C VAL A 518 74.01 7.42 -25.05
N ARG A 519 74.96 6.98 -24.21
CA ARG A 519 75.26 5.56 -23.93
C ARG A 519 75.36 5.33 -22.41
N ILE A 520 75.08 4.09 -21.96
CA ILE A 520 75.56 3.47 -20.70
C ILE A 520 74.94 4.07 -19.41
N SER A 521 74.23 3.29 -18.58
CA SER A 521 74.89 2.51 -17.51
C SER A 521 73.99 1.46 -16.85
N ARG A 522 74.62 0.45 -16.23
CA ARG A 522 74.06 -0.45 -15.20
C ARG A 522 74.83 -0.22 -13.89
N PRO A 523 74.23 -0.53 -12.73
CA PRO A 523 74.93 -1.40 -11.77
C PRO A 523 74.21 -2.71 -11.41
N TYR A 524 74.97 -3.55 -10.69
CA TYR A 524 74.68 -4.82 -10.00
C TYR A 524 73.35 -4.91 -9.21
N GLY A 525 72.74 -6.07 -8.93
CA GLY A 525 72.97 -7.44 -9.42
C GLY A 525 73.63 -8.44 -8.43
N LEU A 526 72.89 -9.44 -7.92
CA LEU A 526 73.47 -10.67 -7.32
C LEU A 526 72.48 -11.86 -7.31
N LYS A 527 72.93 -13.01 -7.85
CA LYS A 527 72.90 -14.44 -7.37
C LYS A 527 71.67 -14.96 -6.56
N ARG A 528 71.24 -16.24 -6.68
CA ARG A 528 71.86 -17.43 -7.32
C ARG A 528 70.85 -18.55 -7.68
N ASN A 529 71.24 -19.32 -8.70
CA ASN A 529 70.75 -20.61 -9.22
C ASN A 529 70.40 -21.69 -8.18
N LEU A 530 69.50 -22.64 -8.54
CA LEU A 530 69.75 -24.09 -8.79
C LEU A 530 68.45 -24.77 -9.30
N LEU A 531 68.38 -25.26 -10.55
CA LEU A 531 68.58 -26.66 -11.03
C LEU A 531 67.34 -27.62 -10.99
N PHE A 532 66.83 -27.94 -12.19
CA PHE A 532 66.47 -29.28 -12.71
C PHE A 532 65.29 -30.06 -12.04
N ARG A 533 64.57 -30.99 -12.70
CA ARG A 533 64.88 -31.80 -13.90
C ARG A 533 63.63 -32.21 -14.73
N HIS A 534 63.90 -32.64 -15.96
CA HIS A 534 63.03 -33.23 -16.98
C HIS A 534 62.04 -34.35 -16.55
N SER A 535 60.89 -34.42 -17.24
CA SER A 535 60.46 -35.57 -18.09
C SER A 535 59.34 -35.07 -19.02
N LEU A 536 59.55 -34.85 -20.33
CA LEU A 536 59.60 -35.83 -21.44
C LEU A 536 58.26 -36.46 -21.86
N ASP A 537 57.56 -35.75 -22.76
CA ASP A 537 57.25 -36.19 -24.15
C ASP A 537 56.16 -37.30 -24.39
N PRO A 538 55.75 -37.65 -25.64
CA PRO A 538 54.45 -37.14 -26.15
C PRO A 538 53.62 -38.19 -26.98
N TYR A 539 53.02 -37.73 -28.10
CA TYR A 539 52.17 -38.43 -29.10
C TYR A 539 50.69 -38.66 -28.71
N LYS A 540 49.73 -38.76 -29.64
CA LYS A 540 49.39 -38.02 -30.90
C LYS A 540 48.03 -38.61 -31.42
N PRO A 541 47.35 -38.01 -32.42
CA PRO A 541 45.95 -38.34 -32.73
C PRO A 541 45.77 -39.42 -33.81
N LEU A 542 44.52 -39.85 -33.99
CA LEU A 542 44.03 -40.52 -35.20
C LEU A 542 42.80 -39.81 -35.77
N ASN A 543 42.60 -39.96 -37.07
CA ASN A 543 41.65 -39.20 -37.90
C ASN A 543 41.16 -40.11 -39.04
N ARG A 544 40.13 -39.71 -39.82
CA ARG A 544 39.33 -40.52 -40.79
C ARG A 544 38.19 -41.31 -40.10
N PHE A 545 37.06 -41.62 -40.75
CA PHE A 545 36.75 -41.62 -42.19
C PHE A 545 35.64 -40.64 -42.64
N SER A 546 35.42 -40.57 -43.96
CA SER A 546 34.56 -39.60 -44.65
C SER A 546 33.52 -40.26 -45.55
N ASN A 547 32.48 -39.48 -45.90
CA ASN A 547 31.49 -39.66 -46.97
C ASN A 547 30.43 -40.77 -46.79
N PHE A 548 29.15 -40.41 -47.00
CA PHE A 548 28.45 -40.77 -48.25
C PHE A 548 27.29 -39.80 -48.59
N HIS A 549 26.73 -39.97 -49.78
CA HIS A 549 25.64 -39.21 -50.46
C HIS A 549 24.22 -39.58 -49.96
N ARG A 550 23.06 -39.04 -50.41
CA ARG A 550 22.55 -37.81 -51.10
C ARG A 550 21.04 -38.08 -51.41
N LEU A 551 20.27 -37.11 -51.98
CA LEU A 551 18.84 -37.19 -52.42
C LEU A 551 17.83 -37.01 -51.26
N ARG A 552 16.71 -36.26 -51.31
CA ARG A 552 15.93 -35.46 -52.32
C ARG A 552 14.78 -36.19 -53.08
N THR A 553 13.65 -35.46 -53.23
CA THR A 553 12.46 -35.56 -54.14
C THR A 553 11.23 -36.46 -53.83
N LYS A 554 10.03 -35.81 -53.89
CA LYS A 554 8.61 -36.28 -54.04
C LYS A 554 8.02 -37.25 -52.98
N MET A 555 6.70 -37.45 -52.84
CA MET A 555 5.47 -36.96 -53.55
C MET A 555 4.46 -36.30 -52.55
N ASP A 556 3.37 -35.53 -52.80
CA ASP A 556 2.51 -35.11 -53.96
C ASP A 556 1.07 -35.75 -53.96
N SER A 557 0.03 -35.07 -54.51
CA SER A 557 -1.42 -35.46 -54.69
C SER A 557 -2.36 -35.57 -53.44
N THR A 558 -3.33 -34.65 -53.20
CA THR A 558 -4.82 -34.57 -53.53
C THR A 558 -5.75 -35.43 -52.64
N GLU A 559 -7.02 -35.09 -52.30
CA GLU A 559 -8.08 -34.16 -52.80
C GLU A 559 -8.61 -33.25 -51.64
N ILE A 560 -9.16 -32.03 -51.77
CA ILE A 560 -10.30 -31.42 -52.51
C ILE A 560 -11.72 -31.77 -51.98
N GLN A 561 -12.36 -30.83 -51.27
CA GLN A 561 -13.74 -30.37 -51.57
C GLN A 561 -14.02 -28.96 -50.99
N GLN A 562 -14.82 -28.16 -51.70
CA GLN A 562 -15.05 -26.73 -51.44
C GLN A 562 -16.30 -26.21 -52.18
N THR A 563 -17.27 -25.60 -51.46
CA THR A 563 -18.40 -24.79 -51.99
C THR A 563 -18.99 -23.95 -50.82
N THR A 564 -18.93 -22.61 -50.74
CA THR A 564 -19.59 -21.51 -51.52
C THR A 564 -21.06 -21.27 -51.13
N VAL A 565 -21.41 -20.19 -50.39
CA VAL A 565 -21.64 -18.76 -50.80
C VAL A 565 -23.12 -18.44 -51.08
N VAL A 566 -23.63 -17.33 -50.52
CA VAL A 566 -24.72 -16.47 -51.03
C VAL A 566 -24.59 -15.07 -50.40
N ASP A 567 -24.92 -14.02 -51.17
CA ASP A 567 -24.82 -12.59 -50.80
C ASP A 567 -26.17 -11.86 -51.01
N GLU A 568 -26.33 -10.70 -50.35
CA GLU A 568 -27.28 -9.59 -50.67
C GLU A 568 -28.81 -9.89 -50.55
N PRO A 569 -29.72 -8.88 -50.52
CA PRO A 569 -29.52 -7.45 -50.78
C PRO A 569 -29.98 -6.44 -49.70
N MET A 570 -29.61 -5.17 -49.92
CA MET A 570 -30.02 -4.00 -49.13
C MET A 570 -31.46 -3.48 -49.38
N THR A 571 -32.02 -2.78 -48.38
CA THR A 571 -32.97 -1.66 -48.55
C THR A 571 -32.75 -0.58 -47.48
N ASP A 572 -32.77 0.69 -47.86
CA ASP A 572 -32.64 1.84 -46.96
C ASP A 572 -33.79 1.98 -45.94
N ASN A 573 -33.49 2.61 -44.80
CA ASN A 573 -34.38 3.58 -44.18
C ASN A 573 -33.60 4.54 -43.27
N PHE A 574 -33.65 5.84 -43.59
CA PHE A 574 -33.13 6.91 -42.72
C PHE A 574 -34.07 7.14 -41.53
N ASN A 575 -33.51 7.29 -40.33
CA ASN A 575 -33.95 8.36 -39.42
C ASN A 575 -32.86 8.73 -38.41
N ASP A 576 -32.84 9.99 -37.97
CA ASP A 576 -31.81 10.51 -37.07
C ASP A 576 -31.92 9.94 -35.64
N ASN A 577 -30.76 9.77 -35.00
CA ASN A 577 -30.56 10.14 -33.59
C ASN A 577 -29.06 10.26 -33.27
N LEU A 578 -28.59 11.49 -33.01
CA LEU A 578 -27.24 11.75 -32.51
C LEU A 578 -27.19 11.49 -31.00
N ALA A 579 -26.38 10.52 -30.58
CA ALA A 579 -26.06 10.25 -29.18
C ALA A 579 -24.54 10.13 -28.99
N ASP A 580 -24.00 11.11 -28.28
CA ASP A 580 -22.59 11.27 -27.92
C ASP A 580 -22.06 10.07 -27.11
N GLN A 581 -20.90 9.51 -27.47
CA GLN A 581 -20.26 8.40 -26.75
C GLN A 581 -18.97 8.88 -26.06
N GLY A 582 -19.16 9.54 -24.92
CA GLY A 582 -18.08 9.93 -24.01
C GLY A 582 -17.81 8.93 -22.89
N ASP A 583 -16.56 8.89 -22.45
CA ASP A 583 -16.06 8.56 -21.11
C ASP A 583 -16.85 7.55 -20.24
N LEU A 584 -16.37 6.30 -20.21
CA LEU A 584 -16.72 5.34 -19.16
C LEU A 584 -15.98 5.65 -17.85
N GLU A 585 -16.42 6.71 -17.16
CA GLU A 585 -16.37 6.69 -15.70
C GLU A 585 -17.24 5.54 -15.17
N ALA A 586 -16.86 4.94 -14.04
CA ALA A 586 -17.80 4.09 -13.31
C ALA A 586 -18.93 5.00 -12.80
N PRO A 587 -20.20 4.78 -13.21
CA PRO A 587 -21.26 5.75 -12.95
C PRO A 587 -21.46 5.95 -11.45
N LEU A 588 -21.74 7.20 -11.06
CA LEU A 588 -22.28 7.51 -9.75
C LEU A 588 -23.58 6.71 -9.58
N LYS A 589 -23.57 5.70 -8.70
CA LYS A 589 -24.75 4.89 -8.35
C LYS A 589 -25.94 5.83 -8.11
N THR A 590 -27.01 5.60 -8.86
CA THR A 590 -28.28 6.29 -8.68
C THR A 590 -28.94 5.87 -7.36
N GLU A 591 -29.93 6.63 -6.88
CA GLU A 591 -30.75 6.17 -5.73
C GLU A 591 -31.47 4.83 -6.03
N GLU A 592 -31.64 4.49 -7.31
CA GLU A 592 -32.21 3.21 -7.77
C GLU A 592 -31.17 2.06 -7.68
N ASP A 593 -29.91 2.31 -8.06
CA ASP A 593 -28.80 1.35 -7.85
C ASP A 593 -28.58 1.06 -6.35
N TYR A 594 -28.64 2.08 -5.50
CA TYR A 594 -28.60 1.89 -4.05
C TYR A 594 -29.84 1.14 -3.53
N ALA A 595 -31.01 1.31 -4.14
CA ALA A 595 -32.23 0.64 -3.69
C ALA A 595 -32.17 -0.88 -3.87
N VAL A 596 -31.58 -1.35 -4.98
CA VAL A 596 -31.49 -2.78 -5.33
C VAL A 596 -30.24 -3.48 -4.77
N ALA A 597 -29.23 -2.74 -4.32
CA ALA A 597 -28.01 -3.30 -3.75
C ALA A 597 -28.28 -4.12 -2.47
N GLU A 598 -27.83 -5.37 -2.44
CA GLU A 598 -27.90 -6.21 -1.23
C GLU A 598 -26.87 -5.76 -0.18
N LEU A 599 -27.32 -5.71 1.08
CA LEU A 599 -26.49 -5.44 2.25
C LEU A 599 -26.89 -6.37 3.39
N THR A 600 -25.93 -6.72 4.25
CA THR A 600 -26.19 -7.33 5.57
C THR A 600 -25.85 -6.31 6.65
N LEU A 601 -26.83 -5.93 7.47
CA LEU A 601 -26.59 -5.19 8.72
C LEU A 601 -26.87 -6.08 9.93
N ARG A 602 -26.14 -5.80 11.01
CA ARG A 602 -26.22 -6.50 12.28
C ARG A 602 -26.47 -5.48 13.39
N ALA A 603 -27.22 -5.86 14.40
CA ALA A 603 -27.53 -5.00 15.55
C ALA A 603 -27.55 -5.80 16.85
N ILE A 604 -26.98 -5.24 17.91
CA ILE A 604 -27.01 -5.83 19.24
C ILE A 604 -28.29 -5.41 19.98
N VAL A 605 -29.03 -6.40 20.46
CA VAL A 605 -30.33 -6.27 21.13
C VAL A 605 -30.32 -7.13 22.39
N SER A 606 -30.89 -6.65 23.48
CA SER A 606 -31.05 -7.45 24.70
C SER A 606 -32.02 -8.60 24.47
N SER A 607 -31.97 -9.60 25.35
CA SER A 607 -32.87 -10.75 25.33
C SER A 607 -34.36 -10.37 25.50
N LYS A 608 -34.66 -9.18 26.05
CA LYS A 608 -36.02 -8.62 26.11
C LYS A 608 -36.46 -8.06 24.75
N GLU A 609 -35.66 -7.17 24.17
CA GLU A 609 -35.89 -6.57 22.85
C GLU A 609 -35.98 -7.68 21.77
N ALA A 610 -35.10 -8.67 21.82
CA ALA A 610 -35.13 -9.85 20.97
C ALA A 610 -36.43 -10.67 21.10
N GLY A 611 -37.03 -10.74 22.29
CA GLY A 611 -38.33 -11.41 22.50
C GLY A 611 -39.48 -10.70 21.80
N VAL A 612 -39.45 -9.36 21.78
CA VAL A 612 -40.42 -8.52 21.06
C VAL A 612 -40.25 -8.64 19.54
N ILE A 613 -39.00 -8.65 19.05
CA ILE A 613 -38.67 -8.81 17.63
C ILE A 613 -39.11 -10.19 17.10
N ILE A 614 -38.94 -11.25 17.88
CA ILE A 614 -39.36 -12.61 17.50
C ILE A 614 -40.88 -12.77 17.60
N GLY A 615 -41.50 -12.24 18.66
CA GLY A 615 -42.92 -12.39 18.92
C GLY A 615 -43.34 -13.79 19.38
N LYS A 616 -44.63 -13.97 19.69
CA LYS A 616 -45.17 -15.27 20.08
C LYS A 616 -45.04 -16.25 18.92
N ALA A 617 -44.47 -17.43 19.19
CA ALA A 617 -44.18 -18.48 18.21
C ALA A 617 -43.36 -18.03 16.97
N GLY A 618 -42.60 -16.93 17.07
CA GLY A 618 -41.85 -16.39 15.93
C GLY A 618 -42.67 -15.53 14.95
N LYS A 619 -43.93 -15.20 15.26
CA LYS A 619 -44.82 -14.48 14.33
C LYS A 619 -44.26 -13.12 13.92
N ASN A 620 -43.77 -12.29 14.86
CA ASN A 620 -43.34 -10.93 14.54
C ASN A 620 -42.15 -10.91 13.56
N VAL A 621 -41.23 -11.88 13.68
CA VAL A 621 -40.10 -12.02 12.73
C VAL A 621 -40.50 -12.71 11.42
N ALA A 622 -41.61 -13.45 11.38
CA ALA A 622 -42.22 -13.93 10.14
C ALA A 622 -42.91 -12.77 9.39
N ASP A 623 -43.85 -12.08 10.05
CA ASP A 623 -44.55 -10.90 9.53
C ASP A 623 -43.55 -9.85 8.97
N LEU A 624 -42.43 -9.61 9.67
CA LEU A 624 -41.34 -8.73 9.24
C LEU A 624 -40.68 -9.16 7.92
N ARG A 625 -40.43 -10.47 7.73
CA ARG A 625 -39.86 -11.02 6.50
C ARG A 625 -40.85 -10.91 5.35
N ASP A 626 -42.12 -11.21 5.62
CA ASP A 626 -43.18 -11.24 4.60
C ASP A 626 -43.54 -9.81 4.12
N GLU A 627 -43.52 -8.80 5.00
CA GLU A 627 -43.79 -7.40 4.62
C GLU A 627 -42.63 -6.73 3.86
N THR A 628 -41.38 -7.17 4.06
CA THR A 628 -40.19 -6.48 3.52
C THR A 628 -39.36 -7.29 2.52
N GLY A 629 -39.51 -8.61 2.48
CA GLY A 629 -38.71 -9.52 1.65
C GLY A 629 -37.29 -9.80 2.18
N VAL A 630 -36.91 -9.31 3.38
CA VAL A 630 -35.55 -9.48 3.92
C VAL A 630 -35.35 -10.81 4.65
N LYS A 631 -34.12 -11.31 4.63
CA LYS A 631 -33.66 -12.42 5.48
C LYS A 631 -33.28 -11.87 6.87
N ALA A 632 -34.27 -11.72 7.75
CA ALA A 632 -34.07 -11.32 9.16
C ALA A 632 -33.98 -12.52 10.11
N GLY A 633 -33.11 -12.47 11.12
CA GLY A 633 -32.99 -13.49 12.17
C GLY A 633 -32.26 -13.00 13.42
N VAL A 634 -32.48 -13.65 14.57
CA VAL A 634 -31.88 -13.27 15.86
C VAL A 634 -31.15 -14.46 16.46
N SER A 635 -29.92 -14.24 16.95
CA SER A 635 -29.04 -15.27 17.52
C SER A 635 -29.71 -16.11 18.62
N LYS A 636 -29.32 -17.38 18.76
CA LYS A 636 -29.79 -18.26 19.86
C LYS A 636 -29.46 -17.62 21.23
N VAL A 637 -30.25 -17.94 22.27
CA VAL A 637 -30.04 -17.40 23.63
C VAL A 637 -28.84 -18.08 24.28
N VAL A 638 -27.93 -17.32 24.86
CA VAL A 638 -26.71 -17.83 25.53
C VAL A 638 -26.85 -17.65 27.04
N PRO A 639 -26.84 -18.72 27.87
CA PRO A 639 -26.97 -18.61 29.32
C PRO A 639 -25.91 -17.69 29.93
N GLY A 640 -26.33 -16.75 30.77
CA GLY A 640 -25.44 -15.77 31.41
C GLY A 640 -25.06 -14.55 30.56
N VAL A 641 -25.51 -14.47 29.30
CA VAL A 641 -25.33 -13.29 28.45
C VAL A 641 -26.69 -12.70 28.12
N HIS A 642 -26.88 -11.40 28.42
CA HIS A 642 -28.15 -10.73 28.13
C HIS A 642 -28.28 -10.28 26.68
N ASP A 643 -27.16 -10.10 25.98
CA ASP A 643 -27.11 -9.62 24.60
C ASP A 643 -27.36 -10.73 23.57
N ARG A 644 -28.01 -10.35 22.47
CA ARG A 644 -28.29 -11.16 21.28
C ARG A 644 -28.04 -10.30 20.05
N VAL A 645 -27.82 -10.92 18.89
CA VAL A 645 -27.59 -10.20 17.63
C VAL A 645 -28.75 -10.44 16.67
N LEU A 646 -29.42 -9.35 16.29
CA LEU A 646 -30.30 -9.27 15.12
C LEU A 646 -29.41 -9.14 13.88
N THR A 647 -29.63 -9.98 12.88
CA THR A 647 -29.00 -9.90 11.55
C THR A 647 -30.11 -9.74 10.51
N VAL A 648 -29.96 -8.78 9.59
CA VAL A 648 -30.90 -8.49 8.52
C VAL A 648 -30.12 -8.40 7.20
N THR A 649 -30.49 -9.22 6.22
CA THR A 649 -29.87 -9.25 4.89
C THR A 649 -30.92 -9.06 3.79
N GLY A 650 -30.64 -8.19 2.83
CA GLY A 650 -31.46 -7.98 1.64
C GLY A 650 -31.15 -6.65 0.95
N GLN A 651 -32.00 -6.26 0.00
CA GLN A 651 -31.92 -4.96 -0.67
C GLN A 651 -31.98 -3.81 0.35
N LEU A 652 -31.12 -2.79 0.19
CA LEU A 652 -30.99 -1.69 1.17
C LEU A 652 -32.33 -1.01 1.50
N ARG A 653 -33.22 -0.84 0.52
CA ARG A 653 -34.52 -0.18 0.74
C ARG A 653 -35.43 -1.00 1.66
N SER A 654 -35.53 -2.30 1.40
CA SER A 654 -36.23 -3.25 2.27
C SER A 654 -35.59 -3.38 3.65
N LEU A 655 -34.24 -3.35 3.71
CA LEU A 655 -33.49 -3.42 4.96
C LEU A 655 -33.73 -2.18 5.84
N ALA A 656 -33.76 -0.98 5.27
CA ALA A 656 -34.10 0.25 6.00
C ALA A 656 -35.51 0.18 6.60
N ARG A 657 -36.51 -0.23 5.80
CA ARG A 657 -37.89 -0.45 6.27
C ARG A 657 -37.99 -1.53 7.35
N ALA A 658 -37.22 -2.61 7.24
CA ALA A 658 -37.18 -3.66 8.26
C ALA A 658 -36.67 -3.14 9.61
N TYR A 659 -35.65 -2.28 9.62
CA TYR A 659 -35.19 -1.61 10.84
C TYR A 659 -36.22 -0.61 11.41
N ALA A 660 -37.03 0.03 10.57
CA ALA A 660 -38.14 0.88 11.00
C ALA A 660 -39.27 0.06 11.67
N ILE A 661 -39.66 -1.08 11.09
CA ILE A 661 -40.64 -2.00 11.68
C ILE A 661 -40.12 -2.56 13.02
N VAL A 662 -38.82 -2.91 13.10
CA VAL A 662 -38.17 -3.29 14.36
C VAL A 662 -38.23 -2.16 15.39
N ALA A 663 -37.91 -0.91 15.02
CA ALA A 663 -38.01 0.23 15.93
C ALA A 663 -39.43 0.43 16.46
N LYS A 664 -40.44 0.33 15.59
CA LYS A 664 -41.85 0.41 15.95
C LYS A 664 -42.27 -0.71 16.90
N GLY A 665 -41.92 -1.96 16.57
CA GLY A 665 -42.21 -3.12 17.43
C GLY A 665 -41.57 -3.00 18.82
N LEU A 666 -40.35 -2.48 18.91
CA LEU A 666 -39.68 -2.22 20.19
C LEU A 666 -40.35 -1.08 20.99
N LEU A 667 -40.86 -0.03 20.34
CA LEU A 667 -41.66 1.03 20.98
C LEU A 667 -42.99 0.49 21.54
N GLU A 668 -43.67 -0.39 20.79
CA GLU A 668 -44.97 -0.96 21.16
C GLU A 668 -44.85 -2.10 22.18
N GLY A 669 -43.73 -2.82 22.21
CA GLY A 669 -43.49 -3.99 23.07
C GLY A 669 -42.67 -3.75 24.34
N ALA A 670 -42.21 -2.52 24.62
CA ALA A 670 -41.38 -2.23 25.78
C ALA A 670 -42.17 -2.32 27.11
N PRO A 671 -41.79 -3.19 28.07
CA PRO A 671 -42.46 -3.27 29.37
C PRO A 671 -42.10 -2.07 30.25
N GLN A 672 -43.10 -1.30 30.67
CA GLN A 672 -42.93 -0.19 31.60
C GLN A 672 -42.46 -0.68 32.98
N MET A 673 -41.19 -0.44 33.32
CA MET A 673 -40.67 -0.52 34.68
C MET A 673 -40.27 0.88 35.16
N GLY A 674 -41.27 1.62 35.66
CA GLY A 674 -41.04 2.86 36.40
C GLY A 674 -41.00 2.59 37.90
N MET A 675 -39.91 2.96 38.56
CA MET A 675 -39.86 3.17 40.01
C MET A 675 -39.61 4.66 40.26
N GLY A 676 -40.68 5.42 40.45
CA GLY A 676 -40.64 6.85 40.81
C GLY A 676 -40.37 7.82 39.66
N GLY A 677 -41.36 8.02 38.78
CA GLY A 677 -41.34 9.15 37.83
C GLY A 677 -42.35 9.02 36.69
N ILE A 678 -42.97 10.14 36.30
CA ILE A 678 -43.75 10.22 35.05
C ILE A 678 -42.72 10.37 33.91
N VAL A 679 -42.49 9.29 33.17
CA VAL A 679 -41.58 9.29 32.02
C VAL A 679 -42.37 9.58 30.74
N SER A 680 -42.13 10.74 30.13
CA SER A 680 -42.62 11.06 28.80
C SER A 680 -42.11 10.04 27.78
N ASN A 681 -43.00 9.26 27.18
CA ASN A 681 -42.61 8.32 26.13
C ASN A 681 -42.40 9.10 24.82
N ASN A 682 -41.18 9.60 24.60
CA ASN A 682 -40.82 10.50 23.50
C ASN A 682 -40.87 9.87 22.09
N GLY A 683 -41.50 8.70 21.91
CA GLY A 683 -41.67 8.07 20.60
C GLY A 683 -40.38 7.64 19.89
N THR A 684 -39.29 7.47 20.65
CA THR A 684 -37.97 7.11 20.09
C THR A 684 -37.35 5.92 20.83
N HIS A 685 -36.72 5.01 20.08
CA HIS A 685 -36.02 3.85 20.62
C HIS A 685 -34.59 3.81 20.04
N PRO A 686 -33.54 3.50 20.83
CA PRO A 686 -32.20 3.29 20.29
C PRO A 686 -32.12 1.94 19.56
N ILE A 687 -31.46 1.93 18.39
CA ILE A 687 -30.98 0.73 17.72
C ILE A 687 -29.46 0.77 17.70
N ARG A 688 -28.80 -0.30 18.16
CA ARG A 688 -27.34 -0.40 18.27
C ARG A 688 -26.79 -1.22 17.12
N LEU A 689 -26.42 -0.56 16.03
CA LEU A 689 -25.83 -1.20 14.86
C LEU A 689 -24.41 -1.66 15.16
N LEU A 690 -24.03 -2.80 14.61
CA LEU A 690 -22.68 -3.35 14.65
C LEU A 690 -22.00 -3.02 13.31
N ILE A 691 -20.95 -2.20 13.37
CA ILE A 691 -20.22 -1.70 12.20
C ILE A 691 -18.74 -2.03 12.34
N SER A 692 -18.09 -2.46 11.25
CA SER A 692 -16.64 -2.69 11.22
C SER A 692 -15.85 -1.45 11.65
N HIS A 693 -14.82 -1.61 12.49
CA HIS A 693 -13.89 -0.54 12.87
C HIS A 693 -13.37 0.21 11.63
N ASN A 694 -12.99 -0.53 10.59
CA ASN A 694 -12.41 0.00 9.36
C ASN A 694 -13.38 0.87 8.56
N GLN A 695 -14.70 0.64 8.69
CA GLN A 695 -15.75 1.40 8.02
C GLN A 695 -16.29 2.57 8.86
N MET A 696 -15.96 2.66 10.16
CA MET A 696 -16.39 3.79 10.99
C MET A 696 -15.94 5.16 10.46
N GLY A 697 -14.85 5.21 9.68
CA GLY A 697 -14.38 6.42 9.02
C GLY A 697 -15.38 7.03 8.03
N THR A 698 -16.18 6.21 7.33
CA THR A 698 -17.15 6.70 6.32
C THR A 698 -18.42 7.23 6.96
N ILE A 699 -18.95 6.53 7.98
CA ILE A 699 -20.12 6.97 8.74
C ILE A 699 -19.82 8.27 9.50
N ILE A 700 -18.67 8.36 10.19
CA ILE A 700 -18.29 9.56 10.94
C ILE A 700 -17.93 10.72 9.99
N GLY A 701 -17.10 10.44 8.97
CA GLY A 701 -16.54 11.45 8.08
C GLY A 701 -15.50 12.35 8.76
N ARG A 702 -14.79 13.17 7.98
CA ARG A 702 -13.80 14.12 8.50
C ARG A 702 -14.46 15.05 9.53
N GLN A 703 -13.86 15.18 10.71
CA GLN A 703 -14.36 15.99 11.84
C GLN A 703 -15.81 15.68 12.29
N GLY A 704 -16.36 14.50 11.96
CA GLY A 704 -17.75 14.15 12.31
C GLY A 704 -18.82 14.73 11.38
N LEU A 705 -18.43 15.30 10.24
CA LEU A 705 -19.37 15.98 9.33
C LEU A 705 -20.41 15.04 8.69
N LYS A 706 -20.08 13.78 8.37
CA LYS A 706 -21.05 12.85 7.74
C LYS A 706 -22.04 12.31 8.78
N ILE A 707 -21.58 11.93 9.99
CA ILE A 707 -22.50 11.51 11.06
C ILE A 707 -23.38 12.67 11.55
N LYS A 708 -22.91 13.92 11.49
CA LYS A 708 -23.79 15.08 11.70
C LYS A 708 -24.80 15.23 10.57
N HIS A 709 -24.40 15.16 9.31
CA HIS A 709 -25.31 15.27 8.17
C HIS A 709 -26.41 14.19 8.20
N ILE A 710 -26.08 12.94 8.56
CA ILE A 710 -27.07 11.87 8.69
C ILE A 710 -28.09 12.20 9.80
N GLN A 711 -27.64 12.73 10.95
CA GLN A 711 -28.54 13.20 12.03
C GLN A 711 -29.43 14.36 11.55
N ASP A 712 -28.84 15.40 10.96
CA ASP A 712 -29.54 16.59 10.47
C ASP A 712 -30.61 16.24 9.39
N ALA A 713 -30.35 15.22 8.55
CA ALA A 713 -31.24 14.80 7.47
C ALA A 713 -32.33 13.78 7.89
N SER A 714 -32.07 12.97 8.90
CA SER A 714 -32.99 11.92 9.39
C SER A 714 -33.81 12.34 10.63
N GLY A 715 -33.35 13.35 11.37
CA GLY A 715 -33.95 13.77 12.64
C GLY A 715 -33.61 12.85 13.82
N VAL A 716 -32.74 11.86 13.64
CA VAL A 716 -32.29 10.96 14.72
C VAL A 716 -31.03 11.51 15.42
N ARG A 717 -30.79 11.04 16.64
CA ARG A 717 -29.49 11.17 17.32
C ARG A 717 -28.62 9.96 16.99
N MET A 718 -27.34 10.17 16.68
CA MET A 718 -26.38 9.08 16.45
C MET A 718 -25.17 9.21 17.36
N VAL A 719 -24.74 8.09 17.94
CA VAL A 719 -23.54 8.01 18.80
C VAL A 719 -22.71 6.78 18.40
N ALA A 720 -21.53 7.02 17.81
CA ALA A 720 -20.55 5.98 17.54
C ALA A 720 -19.67 5.76 18.79
N GLN A 721 -19.67 4.55 19.34
CA GLN A 721 -18.81 4.18 20.47
C GLN A 721 -17.34 4.11 20.05
N LYS A 722 -16.43 4.44 20.97
CA LYS A 722 -14.98 4.48 20.72
C LYS A 722 -14.35 3.09 20.72
N GLU A 723 -14.76 2.26 21.67
CA GLU A 723 -14.22 0.91 21.90
C GLU A 723 -14.83 -0.12 20.93
N MET A 724 -14.07 -1.17 20.64
CA MET A 724 -14.53 -2.35 19.91
C MET A 724 -15.19 -3.33 20.88
N LEU A 725 -16.14 -4.14 20.39
CA LEU A 725 -16.75 -5.17 21.22
C LEU A 725 -15.74 -6.29 21.56
N PRO A 726 -15.86 -6.91 22.75
CA PRO A 726 -14.97 -8.01 23.12
C PRO A 726 -14.98 -9.12 22.07
N GLN A 727 -13.79 -9.65 21.73
CA GLN A 727 -13.60 -10.72 20.74
C GLN A 727 -14.10 -10.37 19.32
N SER A 728 -14.18 -9.08 18.98
CA SER A 728 -14.70 -8.58 17.70
C SER A 728 -13.96 -7.33 17.21
N THR A 729 -14.01 -7.08 15.90
CA THR A 729 -13.59 -5.80 15.30
C THR A 729 -14.77 -4.90 14.95
N GLU A 730 -15.98 -5.22 15.42
CA GLU A 730 -17.16 -4.36 15.31
C GLU A 730 -17.22 -3.34 16.45
N ARG A 731 -17.81 -2.18 16.15
CA ARG A 731 -18.10 -1.07 17.07
C ARG A 731 -19.58 -0.75 17.01
N ILE A 732 -20.15 -0.31 18.12
CA ILE A 732 -21.55 0.08 18.18
C ILE A 732 -21.75 1.49 17.62
N VAL A 733 -22.70 1.64 16.70
CA VAL A 733 -23.34 2.91 16.36
C VAL A 733 -24.76 2.88 16.89
N GLU A 734 -25.03 3.63 17.96
CA GLU A 734 -26.37 3.78 18.51
C GLU A 734 -27.13 4.87 17.72
N VAL A 735 -28.31 4.52 17.20
CA VAL A 735 -29.18 5.36 16.38
C VAL A 735 -30.52 5.48 17.10
N GLN A 736 -30.87 6.66 17.60
CA GLN A 736 -32.05 6.91 18.42
C GLN A 736 -32.96 7.95 17.75
N GLY A 737 -34.16 7.53 17.33
CA GLY A 737 -35.14 8.39 16.67
C GLY A 737 -36.51 7.73 16.56
N THR A 738 -37.44 8.34 15.83
CA THR A 738 -38.72 7.71 15.46
C THR A 738 -38.48 6.63 14.40
N PRO A 739 -39.42 5.69 14.16
CA PRO A 739 -39.27 4.66 13.13
C PRO A 739 -38.90 5.22 11.73
N GLU A 740 -39.52 6.33 11.33
CA GLU A 740 -39.34 6.98 10.03
C GLU A 740 -38.01 7.74 9.94
N GLY A 741 -37.50 8.23 11.08
CA GLY A 741 -36.14 8.77 11.17
C GLY A 741 -35.10 7.65 11.09
N ILE A 742 -35.34 6.53 11.77
CA ILE A 742 -34.47 5.35 11.75
C ILE A 742 -34.38 4.77 10.33
N GLU A 743 -35.49 4.70 9.58
CA GLU A 743 -35.47 4.30 8.16
C GLU A 743 -34.48 5.14 7.34
N LYS A 744 -34.59 6.47 7.42
CA LYS A 744 -33.72 7.42 6.71
C LYS A 744 -32.25 7.33 7.16
N ALA A 745 -32.02 7.12 8.45
CA ALA A 745 -30.67 6.97 8.99
C ALA A 745 -30.02 5.66 8.49
N ILE A 746 -30.75 4.55 8.50
CA ILE A 746 -30.27 3.24 8.00
C ILE A 746 -30.00 3.29 6.49
N TRP A 747 -30.86 3.96 5.71
CA TRP A 747 -30.65 4.23 4.28
C TRP A 747 -29.32 4.93 4.02
N GLU A 748 -29.07 6.08 4.66
CA GLU A 748 -27.83 6.84 4.47
C GLU A 748 -26.58 6.13 5.05
N ILE A 749 -26.71 5.39 6.16
CA ILE A 749 -25.64 4.53 6.69
C ILE A 749 -25.29 3.43 5.68
N GLY A 750 -26.31 2.78 5.09
CA GLY A 750 -26.13 1.71 4.12
C GLY A 750 -25.38 2.15 2.87
N LYS A 751 -25.66 3.35 2.34
CA LYS A 751 -24.86 3.95 1.26
C LYS A 751 -23.37 4.05 1.64
N CYS A 752 -23.08 4.61 2.83
CA CYS A 752 -21.71 4.74 3.34
C CYS A 752 -20.95 3.41 3.50
N LEU A 753 -21.67 2.29 3.60
CA LEU A 753 -21.11 0.94 3.71
C LEU A 753 -21.03 0.23 2.36
N LEU A 754 -21.92 0.54 1.42
CA LEU A 754 -21.89 0.04 0.04
C LEU A 754 -20.86 0.76 -0.85
N ASP A 755 -20.45 1.97 -0.48
CA ASP A 755 -19.43 2.74 -1.19
C ASP A 755 -18.01 2.38 -0.74
N ASP A 756 -17.86 1.92 0.50
CA ASP A 756 -16.59 1.48 1.08
C ASP A 756 -16.71 0.05 1.66
N TRP A 757 -17.37 -0.82 0.87
CA TRP A 757 -17.62 -2.22 1.24
C TRP A 757 -16.31 -3.01 1.40
N GLN A 758 -15.28 -2.61 0.65
CA GLN A 758 -13.95 -3.24 0.67
C GLN A 758 -13.28 -3.12 2.04
N ARG A 759 -13.48 -2.01 2.79
CA ARG A 759 -13.01 -1.90 4.18
C ARG A 759 -13.75 -2.82 5.17
N GLY A 760 -14.93 -3.31 4.81
CA GLY A 760 -15.68 -4.30 5.59
C GLY A 760 -15.11 -5.72 5.49
N THR A 761 -14.30 -6.02 4.46
CA THR A 761 -13.67 -7.33 4.27
C THR A 761 -12.74 -7.66 5.44
N GLY A 762 -12.87 -8.87 6.00
CA GLY A 762 -12.07 -9.32 7.15
C GLY A 762 -12.60 -8.90 8.54
N THR A 763 -13.81 -8.34 8.63
CA THR A 763 -14.42 -7.96 9.93
C THR A 763 -14.74 -9.19 10.79
N VAL A 764 -14.19 -9.24 12.01
CA VAL A 764 -14.51 -10.28 13.01
C VAL A 764 -15.84 -9.93 13.68
N LEU A 765 -16.89 -10.65 13.29
CA LEU A 765 -18.26 -10.45 13.76
C LEU A 765 -18.40 -10.77 15.26
N TYR A 766 -19.01 -9.86 16.02
CA TYR A 766 -19.35 -10.07 17.42
C TYR A 766 -20.37 -11.21 17.57
N ASN A 767 -20.10 -12.11 18.51
CA ASN A 767 -20.97 -13.21 18.88
C ASN A 767 -21.13 -13.22 20.42
N PRO A 768 -22.36 -13.22 20.98
CA PRO A 768 -22.55 -13.21 22.43
C PRO A 768 -21.94 -14.45 23.10
N ALA A 769 -20.93 -14.25 23.94
CA ALA A 769 -20.19 -15.32 24.62
C ALA A 769 -20.05 -15.04 26.13
N VAL A 770 -20.03 -16.12 26.93
CA VAL A 770 -20.01 -16.03 28.39
C VAL A 770 -18.65 -15.52 28.86
N ARG A 771 -18.62 -14.34 29.50
CA ARG A 771 -17.45 -13.88 30.28
C ARG A 771 -17.31 -14.76 31.52
N ALA A 772 -16.15 -15.37 31.70
CA ALA A 772 -15.78 -16.02 32.97
C ALA A 772 -15.45 -14.93 34.02
N SER A 773 -16.47 -14.44 34.74
CA SER A 773 -16.29 -13.44 35.79
C SER A 773 -16.04 -14.11 37.16
N LEU A 774 -14.85 -13.91 37.72
CA LEU A 774 -14.53 -14.26 39.10
C LEU A 774 -15.42 -13.46 40.07
N SER A 775 -16.19 -14.15 40.92
CA SER A 775 -17.05 -13.55 41.94
C SER A 775 -16.39 -13.62 43.32
N GLY A 776 -16.00 -12.49 43.92
CA GLY A 776 -15.27 -12.56 45.19
C GLY A 776 -14.90 -11.26 45.91
N SER A 777 -15.69 -10.17 45.81
CA SER A 777 -15.43 -8.93 46.55
C SER A 777 -16.65 -8.42 47.31
N GLN A 778 -16.67 -8.66 48.62
CA GLN A 778 -17.55 -8.02 49.62
C GLN A 778 -16.69 -7.52 50.80
N PRO A 779 -17.11 -6.48 51.55
CA PRO A 779 -16.20 -5.66 52.33
C PRO A 779 -15.84 -6.23 53.72
N LEU A 780 -14.72 -5.73 54.25
CA LEU A 780 -14.20 -6.01 55.59
C LEU A 780 -15.13 -5.46 56.69
N ASN A 781 -15.45 -6.28 57.69
CA ASN A 781 -15.63 -5.82 59.08
C ASN A 781 -15.29 -6.94 60.09
N SER A 782 -15.35 -6.62 61.38
CA SER A 782 -14.41 -7.04 62.43
C SER A 782 -14.75 -8.30 63.28
N ASN A 783 -13.67 -8.83 63.86
CA ASN A 783 -13.52 -9.66 65.08
C ASN A 783 -13.69 -11.21 65.06
N PRO A 784 -12.89 -11.95 65.88
CA PRO A 784 -12.85 -13.42 65.98
C PRO A 784 -13.55 -13.93 67.29
N PRO A 785 -13.73 -15.27 67.54
CA PRO A 785 -12.63 -16.13 68.03
C PRO A 785 -12.69 -17.65 67.70
N ALA A 786 -11.56 -18.32 67.97
CA ALA A 786 -11.31 -19.71 68.44
C ALA A 786 -12.31 -20.88 68.22
N GLY A 787 -11.78 -22.06 67.87
CA GLY A 787 -12.48 -23.35 67.99
C GLY A 787 -11.60 -24.56 67.64
N ASN A 788 -11.40 -25.47 68.59
CA ASN A 788 -10.56 -26.67 68.47
C ASN A 788 -11.42 -27.93 68.21
N GLY A 789 -10.89 -28.99 67.58
CA GLY A 789 -11.25 -30.37 67.96
C GLY A 789 -11.75 -31.37 66.89
N TYR A 790 -10.91 -32.37 66.64
CA TYR A 790 -11.18 -33.83 66.50
C TYR A 790 -12.44 -34.41 65.81
N GLN A 791 -12.18 -35.37 64.91
CA GLN A 791 -12.78 -36.72 64.76
C GLN A 791 -14.23 -36.96 65.24
N ASN A 792 -15.10 -37.61 64.44
CA ASN A 792 -14.95 -39.06 64.23
C ASN A 792 -15.66 -39.69 63.00
N ASN A 793 -15.45 -41.00 62.85
CA ASN A 793 -15.84 -41.88 61.73
C ASN A 793 -17.06 -42.77 62.06
N ALA A 794 -17.95 -43.07 61.09
CA ALA A 794 -18.87 -44.22 61.15
C ALA A 794 -19.51 -44.60 59.79
N ASN A 795 -19.45 -45.91 59.45
CA ASN A 795 -20.48 -46.75 58.78
C ASN A 795 -21.07 -46.39 57.39
N SER A 796 -21.59 -47.34 56.59
CA SER A 796 -21.37 -48.80 56.52
C SER A 796 -21.92 -49.43 55.21
N ARG A 797 -21.29 -50.55 54.81
CA ARG A 797 -21.69 -51.62 53.86
C ARG A 797 -23.19 -52.01 53.86
N GLN A 798 -23.77 -52.74 52.90
CA GLN A 798 -23.29 -53.68 51.83
C GLN A 798 -24.35 -53.69 50.66
N TYR A 799 -24.54 -54.61 49.67
CA TYR A 799 -24.03 -55.96 49.31
C TYR A 799 -24.41 -56.33 47.83
N ASN A 800 -23.52 -57.02 47.09
CA ASN A 800 -23.78 -57.98 45.96
C ASN A 800 -24.54 -57.54 44.68
N ARG A 801 -24.29 -58.13 43.49
CA ARG A 801 -23.86 -59.51 43.13
C ARG A 801 -22.92 -59.56 41.89
N THR A 802 -22.24 -60.70 41.69
CA THR A 802 -21.09 -60.89 40.76
C THR A 802 -21.13 -62.19 39.92
N GLY A 803 -20.26 -62.27 38.90
CA GLY A 803 -19.82 -63.46 38.13
C GLY A 803 -19.01 -62.99 36.91
N ASN A 804 -17.69 -63.21 36.78
CA ASN A 804 -16.90 -64.45 36.56
C ASN A 804 -17.06 -65.03 35.13
N GLY A 805 -16.01 -65.30 34.33
CA GLY A 805 -14.57 -64.96 34.43
C GLY A 805 -13.61 -66.18 34.48
N ALA A 806 -12.80 -66.36 33.43
CA ALA A 806 -11.65 -67.28 33.24
C ALA A 806 -11.03 -66.99 31.82
N ASP A 807 -9.74 -67.17 31.49
CA ASP A 807 -8.57 -67.59 32.27
C ASP A 807 -7.22 -67.02 31.71
N PHE A 808 -6.12 -67.31 32.39
CA PHE A 808 -4.72 -66.83 32.23
C PHE A 808 -4.00 -67.41 30.97
N SER A 809 -2.75 -67.11 30.56
CA SER A 809 -1.55 -66.39 31.09
C SER A 809 -0.62 -66.04 29.89
N ASP A 810 0.58 -65.44 29.95
CA ASP A 810 1.18 -64.29 30.69
C ASP A 810 2.45 -63.85 29.89
N GLY A 811 3.09 -62.71 30.22
CA GLY A 811 4.33 -62.25 29.54
C GLY A 811 4.78 -60.82 29.89
N SER A 812 5.50 -60.66 31.00
CA SER A 812 5.89 -59.35 31.57
C SER A 812 6.84 -58.49 30.70
N TYR A 813 6.50 -57.21 30.53
CA TYR A 813 7.34 -56.09 31.03
C TYR A 813 6.50 -54.84 31.38
N ASN A 814 6.82 -54.18 32.50
CA ASN A 814 5.95 -53.19 33.14
C ASN A 814 6.09 -51.74 32.62
N ARG A 815 4.95 -51.14 32.23
CA ARG A 815 4.63 -49.73 32.52
C ARG A 815 3.16 -49.61 32.90
N ARG A 816 2.87 -49.46 34.20
CA ARG A 816 1.51 -49.22 34.66
C ARG A 816 1.12 -47.76 34.49
N SER A 817 0.03 -47.53 33.76
CA SER A 817 -0.82 -46.37 33.98
C SER A 817 -1.32 -46.37 35.42
N ASN A 818 -1.48 -45.18 36.03
CA ASN A 818 -2.38 -45.03 37.17
C ASN A 818 -3.41 -43.94 36.85
N SER A 819 -4.65 -44.35 36.66
CA SER A 819 -5.78 -43.47 36.35
C SER A 819 -6.37 -42.90 37.63
N ASP A 820 -5.70 -41.92 38.22
CA ASP A 820 -6.18 -41.24 39.43
C ASP A 820 -5.95 -39.72 39.35
N ALA A 821 -6.85 -39.07 38.61
CA ALA A 821 -6.87 -37.63 38.37
C ALA A 821 -8.30 -37.06 38.27
N GLY A 822 -9.28 -37.76 38.82
CA GLY A 822 -10.58 -37.17 39.10
C GLY A 822 -10.44 -36.13 40.21
N ASN A 823 -10.96 -34.93 40.00
CA ASN A 823 -10.97 -33.85 41.00
C ASN A 823 -9.60 -33.29 41.44
N ARG A 824 -8.65 -33.11 40.51
CA ARG A 824 -7.70 -31.99 40.62
C ARG A 824 -8.27 -30.80 39.87
N GLY A 825 -8.36 -29.65 40.55
CA GLY A 825 -8.78 -28.39 39.92
C GLY A 825 -7.83 -27.97 38.81
N TYR A 826 -8.35 -27.27 37.80
CA TYR A 826 -7.52 -26.69 36.74
C TYR A 826 -6.51 -25.71 37.34
N PRO A 827 -5.24 -25.73 36.92
CA PRO A 827 -4.34 -24.61 37.17
C PRO A 827 -4.97 -23.35 36.57
N GLN A 828 -5.14 -22.31 37.38
CA GLN A 828 -5.61 -21.00 36.89
C GLN A 828 -4.46 -20.15 36.31
N VAL A 829 -3.23 -20.67 36.41
CA VAL A 829 -1.97 -19.95 36.19
C VAL A 829 -1.01 -20.83 35.40
N THR A 830 -0.21 -20.26 34.50
CA THR A 830 0.93 -20.93 33.84
C THR A 830 2.09 -21.17 34.81
N GLU A 831 3.11 -21.92 34.40
CA GLU A 831 4.35 -22.06 35.20
C GLU A 831 5.07 -20.70 35.39
N ASP A 832 4.84 -19.74 34.49
CA ASP A 832 5.40 -18.39 34.48
C ASP A 832 4.57 -17.35 35.27
N GLY A 833 3.41 -17.72 35.82
CA GLY A 833 2.57 -16.83 36.62
C GLY A 833 1.42 -16.12 35.88
N GLU A 834 1.15 -16.44 34.61
CA GLU A 834 0.10 -15.77 33.82
C GLU A 834 -1.29 -16.44 33.96
N GLU A 835 -2.36 -15.63 34.01
CA GLU A 835 -3.73 -16.12 34.12
C GLU A 835 -4.19 -16.85 32.83
N ILE A 836 -4.69 -18.08 32.99
CA ILE A 836 -5.08 -18.94 31.86
C ILE A 836 -6.50 -18.58 31.36
N GLN A 837 -6.55 -17.94 30.20
CA GLN A 837 -7.77 -17.59 29.50
C GLN A 837 -8.23 -18.74 28.58
N THR A 838 -9.55 -18.81 28.34
CA THR A 838 -10.15 -19.71 27.35
C THR A 838 -10.88 -18.89 26.27
N GLN A 839 -10.62 -19.21 25.00
CA GLN A 839 -11.22 -18.55 23.84
C GLN A 839 -11.83 -19.61 22.92
N ASN A 840 -12.99 -19.33 22.32
CA ASN A 840 -13.65 -20.24 21.39
C ASN A 840 -13.84 -19.55 20.04
N ILE A 841 -13.56 -20.27 18.95
CA ILE A 841 -13.87 -19.84 17.58
C ILE A 841 -14.59 -20.98 16.83
N SER A 842 -15.41 -20.63 15.85
CA SER A 842 -16.13 -21.60 15.02
C SER A 842 -15.58 -21.55 13.59
N ILE A 843 -15.43 -22.73 12.97
CA ILE A 843 -14.75 -22.87 11.68
C ILE A 843 -15.53 -23.86 10.78
N PRO A 844 -15.89 -23.48 9.54
CA PRO A 844 -16.55 -24.36 8.58
C PRO A 844 -15.81 -25.68 8.36
N ALA A 845 -16.53 -26.82 8.43
CA ALA A 845 -15.92 -28.15 8.45
C ALA A 845 -15.03 -28.49 7.24
N ASP A 846 -15.30 -27.89 6.08
CA ASP A 846 -14.52 -28.00 4.85
C ASP A 846 -13.16 -27.28 4.91
N MET A 847 -13.00 -26.30 5.81
CA MET A 847 -11.73 -25.64 6.11
C MET A 847 -11.02 -26.24 7.32
N VAL A 848 -11.71 -26.92 8.23
CA VAL A 848 -11.08 -27.61 9.38
C VAL A 848 -9.99 -28.61 8.96
N GLY A 849 -10.14 -29.23 7.77
CA GLY A 849 -9.12 -30.11 7.20
C GLY A 849 -7.77 -29.43 6.93
N CYS A 850 -7.77 -28.16 6.47
CA CYS A 850 -6.52 -27.44 6.18
C CYS A 850 -5.77 -27.05 7.45
N ILE A 851 -6.48 -26.73 8.54
CA ILE A 851 -5.91 -26.40 9.86
C ILE A 851 -5.33 -27.64 10.55
N ILE A 852 -6.07 -28.75 10.54
CA ILE A 852 -5.58 -30.00 11.16
C ILE A 852 -4.33 -30.50 10.42
N GLY A 853 -4.35 -30.45 9.08
CA GLY A 853 -3.29 -30.96 8.23
C GLY A 853 -3.22 -32.50 8.21
N ARG A 854 -2.48 -33.05 7.25
CA ARG A 854 -2.33 -34.52 7.12
C ARG A 854 -1.72 -35.10 8.40
N GLY A 855 -2.42 -36.04 9.03
CA GLY A 855 -2.01 -36.67 10.30
C GLY A 855 -2.08 -35.76 11.53
N GLY A 856 -2.72 -34.58 11.47
CA GLY A 856 -2.75 -33.64 12.61
C GLY A 856 -1.45 -32.85 12.81
N THR A 857 -0.55 -32.88 11.83
CA THR A 857 0.76 -32.20 11.86
C THR A 857 0.64 -30.70 12.07
N LYS A 858 -0.17 -30.02 11.26
CA LYS A 858 -0.30 -28.55 11.28
C LYS A 858 -0.95 -28.03 12.57
N ILE A 859 -2.01 -28.67 13.09
CA ILE A 859 -2.57 -28.30 14.41
C ILE A 859 -1.60 -28.60 15.56
N THR A 860 -0.75 -29.62 15.44
CA THR A 860 0.29 -29.91 16.44
C THR A 860 1.40 -28.86 16.41
N GLU A 861 1.76 -28.37 15.22
CA GLU A 861 2.66 -27.23 15.06
C GLU A 861 2.08 -25.94 15.64
N ILE A 862 0.83 -25.59 15.32
CA ILE A 862 0.17 -24.39 15.85
C ILE A 862 0.12 -24.42 17.39
N ARG A 863 -0.21 -25.57 18.01
CA ARG A 863 -0.12 -25.74 19.48
C ARG A 863 1.30 -25.51 20.01
N ARG A 864 2.32 -26.06 19.34
CA ARG A 864 3.73 -25.93 19.73
C ARG A 864 4.26 -24.49 19.61
N SER A 865 3.90 -23.77 18.55
CA SER A 865 4.41 -22.41 18.29
C SER A 865 3.66 -21.33 19.08
N SER A 866 2.39 -21.55 19.40
CA SER A 866 1.58 -20.67 20.25
C SER A 866 1.76 -20.91 21.75
N GLY A 867 2.08 -22.15 22.15
CA GLY A 867 2.02 -22.59 23.55
C GLY A 867 0.59 -22.90 24.02
N ALA A 868 -0.44 -22.62 23.22
CA ALA A 868 -1.83 -22.80 23.63
C ALA A 868 -2.34 -24.24 23.41
N ARG A 869 -3.12 -24.72 24.37
CA ARG A 869 -3.82 -26.01 24.32
C ARG A 869 -5.11 -25.88 23.50
N ILE A 870 -5.00 -26.14 22.20
CA ILE A 870 -6.14 -26.10 21.28
C ILE A 870 -6.87 -27.46 21.24
N SER A 871 -8.17 -27.48 21.53
CA SER A 871 -9.11 -28.59 21.34
C SER A 871 -10.03 -28.32 20.16
N ILE A 872 -10.57 -29.39 19.53
CA ILE A 872 -11.47 -29.30 18.37
C ILE A 872 -12.66 -30.22 18.60
N ALA A 873 -13.89 -29.68 18.47
CA ALA A 873 -15.12 -30.45 18.56
C ALA A 873 -15.15 -31.58 17.51
N LYS A 874 -15.54 -32.80 17.91
CA LYS A 874 -15.56 -33.98 17.02
C LYS A 874 -16.68 -33.91 15.97
N ALA A 875 -17.80 -33.29 16.30
CA ALA A 875 -18.92 -33.01 15.41
C ALA A 875 -19.06 -31.49 15.20
N PRO A 876 -19.83 -31.04 14.20
CA PRO A 876 -20.31 -29.67 14.12
C PRO A 876 -21.08 -29.26 15.40
N HIS A 877 -21.06 -27.97 15.71
CA HIS A 877 -21.74 -27.41 16.89
C HIS A 877 -23.15 -26.88 16.59
N ASP A 878 -23.52 -26.82 15.31
CA ASP A 878 -24.71 -26.16 14.80
C ASP A 878 -25.12 -26.72 13.41
N GLU A 879 -26.20 -26.18 12.86
CA GLU A 879 -26.82 -26.62 11.60
C GLU A 879 -26.07 -26.11 10.34
N THR A 880 -25.16 -25.14 10.46
CA THR A 880 -24.35 -24.67 9.32
C THR A 880 -23.17 -25.60 8.99
N GLY A 881 -22.82 -26.52 9.88
CA GLY A 881 -21.68 -27.43 9.72
C GLY A 881 -20.36 -26.88 10.27
N GLU A 882 -20.37 -25.78 11.03
CA GLU A 882 -19.17 -25.28 11.69
C GLU A 882 -18.76 -26.14 12.90
N ARG A 883 -17.45 -26.33 13.08
CA ARG A 883 -16.87 -27.03 14.23
C ARG A 883 -16.18 -26.03 15.14
N MET A 884 -16.47 -26.11 16.44
CA MET A 884 -15.84 -25.26 17.45
C MET A 884 -14.40 -25.69 17.75
N PHE A 885 -13.51 -24.71 17.84
CA PHE A 885 -12.16 -24.80 18.36
C PHE A 885 -12.11 -24.08 19.71
N THR A 886 -11.58 -24.74 20.73
CA THR A 886 -11.37 -24.18 22.08
C THR A 886 -9.88 -24.03 22.33
N ILE A 887 -9.43 -22.80 22.55
CA ILE A 887 -8.04 -22.42 22.76
C ILE A 887 -7.87 -22.06 24.24
N MET A 888 -6.88 -22.66 24.92
CA MET A 888 -6.59 -22.40 26.34
C MET A 888 -5.10 -22.12 26.56
N GLY A 889 -4.79 -21.05 27.28
CA GLY A 889 -3.43 -20.55 27.47
C GLY A 889 -3.44 -19.14 28.07
N SER A 890 -2.30 -18.50 28.23
CA SER A 890 -2.25 -17.08 28.58
C SER A 890 -2.75 -16.19 27.43
N ALA A 891 -2.93 -14.89 27.69
CA ALA A 891 -3.41 -13.94 26.67
C ALA A 891 -2.56 -13.96 25.40
N GLN A 892 -1.22 -13.87 25.53
CA GLN A 892 -0.29 -13.87 24.41
C GLN A 892 -0.27 -15.23 23.68
N ALA A 893 -0.34 -16.34 24.41
CA ALA A 893 -0.41 -17.68 23.81
C ALA A 893 -1.69 -17.88 22.99
N ASN A 894 -2.83 -17.42 23.51
CA ASN A 894 -4.12 -17.51 22.82
C ASN A 894 -4.19 -16.59 21.59
N GLU A 895 -3.69 -15.35 21.69
CA GLU A 895 -3.61 -14.42 20.55
C GLU A 895 -2.73 -14.99 19.42
N LYS A 896 -1.56 -15.52 19.77
CA LYS A 896 -0.65 -16.18 18.83
C LYS A 896 -1.28 -17.45 18.20
N ALA A 897 -2.09 -18.19 18.96
CA ALA A 897 -2.86 -19.30 18.43
C ALA A 897 -3.95 -18.85 17.45
N LEU A 898 -4.73 -17.81 17.78
CA LEU A 898 -5.73 -17.23 16.89
C LEU A 898 -5.11 -16.76 15.57
N TYR A 899 -4.01 -15.98 15.64
CA TYR A 899 -3.31 -15.47 14.47
C TYR A 899 -2.93 -16.61 13.50
N LEU A 900 -2.27 -17.64 14.02
CA LEU A 900 -1.85 -18.80 13.22
C LEU A 900 -3.03 -19.61 12.66
N LEU A 901 -4.15 -19.70 13.38
CA LEU A 901 -5.36 -20.36 12.88
C LEU A 901 -5.98 -19.56 11.72
N TYR A 902 -6.05 -18.23 11.82
CA TYR A 902 -6.58 -17.36 10.76
C TYR A 902 -5.66 -17.25 9.54
N GLU A 903 -4.34 -17.16 9.72
CA GLU A 903 -3.36 -17.18 8.62
C GLU A 903 -3.53 -18.43 7.75
N ASN A 904 -3.76 -19.59 8.39
CA ASN A 904 -3.98 -20.85 7.70
C ASN A 904 -5.36 -20.95 7.00
N LEU A 905 -6.37 -20.21 7.48
CA LEU A 905 -7.66 -20.08 6.79
C LEU A 905 -7.54 -19.18 5.55
N GLU A 906 -6.92 -18.00 5.68
CA GLU A 906 -6.77 -17.08 4.55
C GLU A 906 -5.85 -17.65 3.45
N ALA A 907 -4.82 -18.42 3.81
CA ALA A 907 -4.01 -19.14 2.83
C ALA A 907 -4.83 -20.18 2.03
N GLU A 908 -5.72 -20.94 2.67
CA GLU A 908 -6.59 -21.91 1.99
C GLU A 908 -7.69 -21.23 1.16
N LYS A 909 -8.29 -20.13 1.65
CA LYS A 909 -9.22 -19.31 0.86
C LYS A 909 -8.56 -18.75 -0.40
N THR A 910 -7.35 -18.19 -0.27
CA THR A 910 -6.56 -17.65 -1.38
C THR A 910 -6.20 -18.74 -2.38
N ARG A 911 -5.88 -19.95 -1.91
CA ARG A 911 -5.64 -21.12 -2.79
C ARG A 911 -6.90 -21.53 -3.57
N ARG A 912 -8.09 -21.38 -2.98
CA ARG A 912 -9.38 -21.72 -3.64
C ARG A 912 -9.83 -20.64 -4.62
N SER A 913 -9.60 -19.36 -4.36
CA SER A 913 -9.94 -18.27 -5.28
C SER A 913 -8.99 -18.15 -6.48
N GLN A 914 -7.87 -18.88 -6.47
CA GLN A 914 -6.92 -18.98 -7.59
C GLN A 914 -7.17 -20.21 -8.50
N LEU A 915 -8.12 -21.07 -8.16
CA LEU A 915 -8.58 -22.13 -9.07
C LEU A 915 -9.60 -21.54 -10.05
N PRO A 916 -9.58 -21.93 -11.34
CA PRO A 916 -10.70 -21.67 -12.24
C PRO A 916 -11.99 -22.25 -11.66
N GLN A 917 -13.10 -21.54 -11.81
CA GLN A 917 -14.42 -22.14 -11.64
C GLN A 917 -14.73 -22.97 -12.89
N GLU A 918 -15.02 -24.25 -12.69
CA GLU A 918 -15.55 -25.18 -13.72
C GLU A 918 -17.06 -24.97 -13.91
#